data_AF-A0A1G9TPM9-F1
#
_entry.id   AF-A0A1G9TPM9-F1
#
_cell.length_a   1.000
_cell.length_b   1.000
_cell.length_c   1.000
_cell.angle_alpha   90.00
_cell.angle_beta   90.00
_cell.angle_gamma   90.00
#
_symmetry.space_group_name_H-M   'P 1'
#
loop_
_entity.id
_entity.type
_entity.pdbx_description
1 polymer ?
#
loop_
_entity_poly.entity_id
_entity_poly.type
_entity_poly.pdbx_seq_one_letter_code
_entity_poly.pdbx_strand_id
1 'polypeptide(L)'
;MLFHAVRRKASLMIVFALLVSTLMPHMVFGEAAQFKDIAGSYAQKEIQSLAEAGIISGYEDNAFKPNKAMSRAELAKIIVLSLGLKVNGDQAAPFKDVDSKSWYRGYVGALVESGITEGTSATTFSPNSSVTREELVVFFIRAFGLEDTAKKLPVDSKLSDISEVSEWAKAQVSLAFKNGFINGVQGSDGTLKFKPKEHAERQALARLAYEFKTNKSVYVEKSKQLLAEEANKGKNPVETPAITPAATQVTTDRGTSGGVSAPGTSSPATPTPAPTAPGPATPPATPTPAPATPAPAPANGLQVVVKGENTDAIYAEEPTEVIFRSSLNSAETVNASVYKVDDSGKVISQIISLYDDGLADHGDSLKADGIYSGKAVLTESTEGYINLQAFAGDVPSSTVFKLSVMKHLTDEQLEQTEIIENNTQAKLDHLVTEYGDVQKAKEETVAWLQTQDEVEHAGISGEGGSIWYLLDNGILGGISAAPENTKGLSSTVDEASSSNALAANALTQDVKQTVATIGSKRVAVISPFSGKLQSSTVYDTVYNNFVQSNYPFLVERVKDTAADVNFFKGLNQYGVVVLDTHGDTFYDETVLQKLHNKYGIDFKYAGPQVMFLTGEKATAESKKAYELDLKKGRLAIISGYYAITPSFITRYNDMLPDTIVYNGSCRSAYNDSMADAFINNGAGTYYGYTDYVKLAYDQAVVQSVFTALADENKTTEEAFQAAVAAHGANDGLAAFSMKGSNIGAKTEGVINGTFEGGNWIGWNGNGDVRVISKLGPLKPTEGNYMAIISTGLGFENNDNGGYDYNSDSYIEQSFIVPAGATTLSFDYNFISEEPKEFVGTKFNDTFKATVTSSVYINTASLVTSHVNGGETVTSNVYGNESVIIGTESINGSKAYWIDENKVAVDFYGGDQTAYMTNWKHVQFDVSQFAGKASIVLRFHVWDQGDSVFDTAILIDNVILK
;
A
#
# COMPACT_ATOMS: atom_id res chain seq x y z
N MET A 1 -18.50 -12.17 65.44
CA MET A 1 -19.14 -12.52 64.15
C MET A 1 -18.26 -12.26 62.92
N LEU A 2 -17.22 -11.40 62.97
CA LEU A 2 -16.32 -11.14 61.83
C LEU A 2 -15.43 -12.34 61.42
N PHE A 3 -14.99 -13.18 62.36
CA PHE A 3 -14.09 -14.31 62.07
C PHE A 3 -14.73 -15.51 61.34
N HIS A 4 -16.06 -15.61 61.32
CA HIS A 4 -16.77 -16.70 60.64
C HIS A 4 -17.08 -16.40 59.17
N ALA A 5 -17.16 -15.12 58.78
CA ALA A 5 -17.41 -14.71 57.39
C ALA A 5 -16.17 -14.88 56.50
N VAL A 6 -14.97 -14.64 57.05
CA VAL A 6 -13.70 -14.76 56.32
C VAL A 6 -13.34 -16.22 56.02
N ARG A 7 -13.62 -17.15 56.95
CA ARG A 7 -13.36 -18.59 56.74
C ARG A 7 -14.28 -19.24 55.71
N ARG A 8 -15.53 -18.78 55.57
CA ARG A 8 -16.47 -19.29 54.55
C ARG A 8 -16.09 -18.85 53.12
N LYS A 9 -15.56 -17.64 52.94
CA LYS A 9 -15.10 -17.16 51.62
C LYS A 9 -13.79 -17.82 51.18
N ALA A 10 -12.85 -18.04 52.11
CA ALA A 10 -11.61 -18.76 51.82
C ALA A 10 -11.83 -20.25 51.48
N SER A 11 -12.78 -20.93 52.15
CA SER A 11 -13.11 -22.33 51.83
C SER A 11 -13.85 -22.50 50.50
N LEU A 12 -14.67 -21.52 50.07
CA LEU A 12 -15.30 -21.57 48.74
C LEU A 12 -14.29 -21.31 47.61
N MET A 13 -13.31 -20.42 47.82
CA MET A 13 -12.25 -20.16 46.83
C MET A 13 -11.33 -21.37 46.63
N ILE A 14 -10.99 -22.10 47.70
CA ILE A 14 -10.13 -23.28 47.58
C ILE A 14 -10.85 -24.45 46.88
N VAL A 15 -12.17 -24.62 47.12
CA VAL A 15 -12.98 -25.63 46.42
C VAL A 15 -13.21 -25.25 44.95
N PHE A 16 -13.36 -23.96 44.63
CA PHE A 16 -13.47 -23.49 43.24
C PHE A 16 -12.14 -23.64 42.48
N ALA A 17 -10.99 -23.34 43.12
CA ALA A 17 -9.66 -23.55 42.54
C ALA A 17 -9.33 -25.03 42.28
N LEU A 18 -9.80 -25.94 43.14
CA LEU A 18 -9.65 -27.40 42.95
C LEU A 18 -10.60 -27.98 41.90
N LEU A 19 -11.75 -27.35 41.63
CA LEU A 19 -12.68 -27.76 40.57
C LEU A 19 -12.21 -27.29 39.19
N VAL A 20 -11.64 -26.08 39.10
CA VAL A 20 -11.11 -25.52 37.85
C VAL A 20 -9.86 -26.27 37.38
N SER A 21 -9.03 -26.81 38.29
CA SER A 21 -7.84 -27.60 37.90
C SER A 21 -8.15 -28.98 37.29
N THR A 22 -9.39 -29.47 37.43
CA THR A 22 -9.80 -30.78 36.88
C THR A 22 -10.61 -30.69 35.58
N LEU A 23 -10.97 -29.48 35.15
CA LEU A 23 -11.82 -29.24 33.96
C LEU A 23 -11.10 -28.53 32.80
N MET A 24 -9.83 -28.15 32.96
CA MET A 24 -9.02 -27.71 31.84
C MET A 24 -8.30 -28.92 31.23
N PRO A 25 -8.56 -29.31 29.96
CA PRO A 25 -7.60 -30.15 29.28
C PRO A 25 -6.27 -29.41 29.34
N HIS A 26 -5.22 -30.08 29.77
CA HIS A 26 -3.86 -29.53 29.78
C HIS A 26 -3.55 -28.99 28.37
N MET A 27 -3.77 -27.69 28.14
CA MET A 27 -3.15 -27.01 27.03
C MET A 27 -1.68 -26.92 27.39
N VAL A 28 -0.95 -27.94 26.96
CA VAL A 28 0.49 -27.85 26.81
C VAL A 28 0.68 -26.82 25.70
N PHE A 29 0.83 -25.55 26.07
CA PHE A 29 1.39 -24.55 25.17
C PHE A 29 2.82 -25.00 24.91
N GLY A 30 3.06 -25.53 23.71
CA GLY A 30 4.38 -25.94 23.29
C GLY A 30 5.30 -24.73 23.31
N GLU A 31 6.39 -24.82 24.06
CA GLU A 31 7.59 -24.03 23.83
C GLU A 31 7.88 -24.01 22.32
N ALA A 32 8.12 -22.85 21.73
CA ALA A 32 8.36 -22.71 20.30
C ALA A 32 9.45 -23.72 19.88
N ALA A 33 9.06 -24.72 19.08
CA ALA A 33 9.94 -25.84 18.78
C ALA A 33 11.10 -25.36 17.89
N GLN A 34 12.24 -25.04 18.51
CA GLN A 34 13.47 -24.74 17.77
C GLN A 34 14.10 -26.05 17.29
N PHE A 35 14.13 -26.24 15.96
CA PHE A 35 14.82 -27.38 15.37
C PHE A 35 16.29 -27.07 15.13
N LYS A 36 17.18 -27.94 15.64
CA LYS A 36 18.63 -27.70 15.56
C LYS A 36 19.24 -27.86 14.16
N ASP A 37 18.50 -28.42 13.20
CA ASP A 37 19.01 -28.90 11.90
C ASP A 37 18.35 -28.23 10.68
N ILE A 38 17.70 -27.07 10.87
CA ILE A 38 17.01 -26.36 9.79
C ILE A 38 17.77 -25.17 9.23
N ALA A 39 18.92 -24.79 9.81
CA ALA A 39 19.71 -23.61 9.43
C ALA A 39 20.23 -23.60 7.97
N GLY A 40 20.19 -24.75 7.28
CA GLY A 40 20.55 -24.89 5.86
C GLY A 40 19.39 -25.29 4.95
N SER A 41 18.16 -25.32 5.48
CA SER A 41 16.95 -25.66 4.71
C SER A 41 16.46 -24.43 3.95
N TYR A 42 16.14 -24.58 2.67
CA TYR A 42 15.49 -23.50 1.92
C TYR A 42 14.06 -23.22 2.40
N ALA A 43 13.49 -24.13 3.21
CA ALA A 43 12.17 -23.98 3.80
C ALA A 43 12.23 -23.65 5.30
N GLN A 44 13.35 -23.09 5.80
CA GLN A 44 13.55 -22.87 7.23
C GLN A 44 12.43 -22.05 7.87
N LYS A 45 12.02 -20.95 7.23
CA LYS A 45 10.98 -20.04 7.74
C LYS A 45 9.61 -20.75 7.77
N GLU A 46 9.29 -21.49 6.71
CA GLU A 46 8.04 -22.24 6.55
C GLU A 46 7.96 -23.39 7.56
N ILE A 47 9.09 -24.06 7.81
CA ILE A 47 9.20 -25.10 8.83
C ILE A 47 8.92 -24.51 10.22
N GLN A 48 9.50 -23.34 10.52
CA GLN A 48 9.31 -22.67 11.80
C GLN A 48 7.85 -22.22 11.98
N SER A 49 7.27 -21.56 10.98
CA SER A 49 5.89 -21.06 11.01
C SER A 49 4.85 -22.18 11.16
N LEU A 50 5.02 -23.29 10.44
CA LEU A 50 4.11 -24.43 10.57
C LEU A 50 4.28 -25.16 11.91
N ALA A 51 5.46 -25.11 12.52
CA ALA A 51 5.70 -25.68 13.85
C ALA A 51 5.02 -24.85 14.95
N GLU A 52 5.12 -23.53 14.86
CA GLU A 52 4.42 -22.58 15.74
C GLU A 52 2.90 -22.70 15.60
N ALA A 53 2.40 -22.93 14.38
CA ALA A 53 0.99 -23.21 14.14
C ALA A 53 0.54 -24.61 14.61
N GLY A 54 1.43 -25.43 15.18
CA GLY A 54 1.13 -26.79 15.63
C GLY A 54 0.84 -27.79 14.51
N ILE A 55 1.13 -27.43 13.25
CA ILE A 55 0.83 -28.24 12.06
C ILE A 55 1.92 -29.29 11.83
N ILE A 56 3.18 -28.92 12.05
CA ILE A 56 4.31 -29.84 11.97
C ILE A 56 5.01 -29.97 13.31
N SER A 57 5.65 -31.12 13.52
CA SER A 57 6.47 -31.39 14.68
C SER A 57 7.79 -32.03 14.25
N GLY A 58 8.82 -31.80 15.05
CA GLY A 58 10.10 -32.47 14.91
C GLY A 58 10.09 -33.89 15.47
N TYR A 59 11.26 -34.49 15.48
CA TYR A 59 11.56 -35.76 16.12
C TYR A 59 11.94 -35.53 17.60
N GLU A 60 11.94 -36.60 18.38
CA GLU A 60 12.29 -36.59 19.82
C GLU A 60 13.69 -36.02 20.12
N ASP A 61 14.58 -35.96 19.12
CA ASP A 61 15.93 -35.42 19.20
C ASP A 61 16.02 -33.90 18.91
N ASN A 62 14.88 -33.20 18.88
CA ASN A 62 14.73 -31.78 18.49
C ASN A 62 15.24 -31.46 17.09
N ALA A 63 15.19 -32.44 16.17
CA ALA A 63 15.50 -32.26 14.76
C ALA A 63 14.22 -32.27 13.91
N PHE A 64 14.20 -31.55 12.80
CA PHE A 64 13.14 -31.61 11.79
C PHE A 64 13.47 -32.58 10.65
N LYS A 65 14.75 -32.78 10.35
CA LYS A 65 15.30 -33.61 9.27
C LYS A 65 14.80 -33.16 7.89
N PRO A 66 15.13 -31.94 7.44
CA PRO A 66 14.55 -31.30 6.24
C PRO A 66 14.70 -32.14 4.97
N ASN A 67 15.85 -32.76 4.75
CA ASN A 67 16.16 -33.57 3.56
C ASN A 67 15.61 -35.02 3.64
N LYS A 68 14.95 -35.40 4.74
CA LYS A 68 14.46 -36.77 4.91
C LYS A 68 13.21 -36.97 4.05
N ALA A 69 13.12 -38.11 3.37
CA ALA A 69 11.89 -38.53 2.70
C ALA A 69 10.74 -38.68 3.71
N MET A 70 9.54 -38.23 3.33
CA MET A 70 8.34 -38.37 4.14
C MET A 70 7.51 -39.59 3.75
N SER A 71 6.81 -40.15 4.71
CA SER A 71 5.80 -41.18 4.50
C SER A 71 4.46 -40.59 4.08
N ARG A 72 3.62 -41.39 3.39
CA ARG A 72 2.24 -41.00 3.03
C ARG A 72 1.37 -40.70 4.26
N ALA A 73 1.62 -41.35 5.39
CA ALA A 73 0.95 -41.06 6.66
C ALA A 73 1.30 -39.68 7.23
N GLU A 74 2.57 -39.26 7.16
CA GLU A 74 3.00 -37.93 7.58
C GLU A 74 2.40 -36.84 6.67
N LEU A 75 2.39 -37.07 5.36
CA LEU A 75 1.71 -36.19 4.39
C LEU A 75 0.22 -36.03 4.76
N ALA A 76 -0.46 -37.14 5.06
CA ALA A 76 -1.88 -37.12 5.39
C ALA A 76 -2.18 -36.27 6.62
N LYS A 77 -1.37 -36.43 7.69
CA LYS A 77 -1.49 -35.62 8.90
C LYS A 77 -1.31 -34.14 8.60
N ILE A 78 -0.25 -33.78 7.88
CA ILE A 78 0.08 -32.38 7.63
C ILE A 78 -1.00 -31.69 6.81
N ILE A 79 -1.50 -32.32 5.75
CA ILE A 79 -2.59 -31.74 4.93
C ILE A 79 -3.88 -31.57 5.74
N VAL A 80 -4.26 -32.56 6.57
CA VAL A 80 -5.45 -32.46 7.42
C VAL A 80 -5.33 -31.29 8.41
N LEU A 81 -4.17 -31.14 9.05
CA LEU A 81 -3.93 -30.03 9.98
C LEU A 81 -3.88 -28.68 9.25
N SER A 82 -3.24 -28.61 8.09
CA SER A 82 -3.21 -27.39 7.25
C SER A 82 -4.59 -26.96 6.76
N LEU A 83 -5.52 -27.90 6.54
CA LEU A 83 -6.89 -27.64 6.14
C LEU A 83 -7.86 -27.43 7.32
N GLY A 84 -7.42 -27.69 8.56
CA GLY A 84 -8.31 -27.70 9.72
C GLY A 84 -9.40 -28.77 9.65
N LEU A 85 -9.18 -29.88 8.93
CA LEU A 85 -10.18 -30.94 8.81
C LEU A 85 -10.33 -31.70 10.12
N LYS A 86 -11.56 -32.07 10.45
CA LYS A 86 -11.83 -32.96 11.58
C LYS A 86 -11.32 -34.36 11.26
N VAL A 87 -10.50 -34.92 12.16
CA VAL A 87 -10.03 -36.30 12.03
C VAL A 87 -11.21 -37.28 12.05
N ASN A 88 -11.24 -38.19 11.08
CA ASN A 88 -12.28 -39.20 10.94
C ASN A 88 -11.64 -40.54 10.53
N GLY A 89 -11.63 -41.52 11.44
CA GLY A 89 -11.00 -42.81 11.20
C GLY A 89 -11.88 -43.82 10.46
N ASP A 90 -13.18 -43.55 10.32
CA ASP A 90 -14.13 -44.53 9.79
C ASP A 90 -13.95 -44.72 8.28
N GLN A 91 -13.69 -43.63 7.57
CA GLN A 91 -13.46 -43.64 6.11
C GLN A 91 -12.15 -44.33 5.70
N ALA A 92 -11.25 -44.63 6.66
CA ALA A 92 -10.05 -45.43 6.41
C ALA A 92 -10.30 -46.95 6.53
N ALA A 93 -11.51 -47.40 6.90
CA ALA A 93 -11.84 -48.82 7.09
C ALA A 93 -11.59 -49.74 5.88
N PRO A 94 -11.74 -49.30 4.61
CA PRO A 94 -11.43 -50.14 3.45
C PRO A 94 -9.95 -50.52 3.33
N PHE A 95 -9.04 -49.73 3.91
CA PHE A 95 -7.60 -49.95 3.79
C PHE A 95 -7.08 -50.98 4.79
N LYS A 96 -6.66 -52.13 4.29
CA LYS A 96 -6.19 -53.26 5.11
C LYS A 96 -4.85 -52.99 5.81
N ASP A 97 -4.09 -52.04 5.32
CA ASP A 97 -2.79 -51.61 5.84
C ASP A 97 -2.88 -50.39 6.76
N VAL A 98 -4.09 -49.95 7.11
CA VAL A 98 -4.35 -48.89 8.09
C VAL A 98 -5.08 -49.49 9.31
N ASP A 99 -4.30 -49.98 10.27
CA ASP A 99 -4.82 -50.57 11.51
C ASP A 99 -5.73 -49.58 12.28
N SER A 100 -6.75 -50.11 12.97
CA SER A 100 -7.72 -49.32 13.73
C SER A 100 -7.08 -48.48 14.84
N LYS A 101 -5.90 -48.88 15.32
CA LYS A 101 -5.13 -48.20 16.38
C LYS A 101 -3.97 -47.35 15.85
N SER A 102 -3.74 -47.31 14.53
CA SER A 102 -2.68 -46.48 13.96
C SER A 102 -2.94 -44.99 14.20
N TRP A 103 -1.90 -44.26 14.63
CA TRP A 103 -1.97 -42.81 14.90
C TRP A 103 -2.45 -41.99 13.69
N TYR A 104 -2.19 -42.50 12.48
CA TYR A 104 -2.56 -41.83 11.23
C TYR A 104 -3.96 -42.16 10.72
N ARG A 105 -4.68 -43.11 11.32
CA ARG A 105 -5.96 -43.58 10.80
C ARG A 105 -6.98 -42.44 10.62
N GLY A 106 -7.08 -41.57 11.61
CA GLY A 106 -8.01 -40.42 11.58
C GLY A 106 -7.67 -39.41 10.48
N TYR A 107 -6.39 -39.21 10.19
CA TYR A 107 -5.95 -38.31 9.12
C TYR A 107 -6.19 -38.92 7.74
N VAL A 108 -5.91 -40.22 7.59
CA VAL A 108 -6.16 -40.94 6.33
C VAL A 108 -7.64 -40.90 5.98
N GLY A 109 -8.53 -41.22 6.92
CA GLY A 109 -9.97 -41.22 6.64
C GLY A 109 -10.51 -39.81 6.35
N ALA A 110 -10.01 -38.77 7.01
CA ALA A 110 -10.39 -37.39 6.70
C ALA A 110 -10.02 -36.97 5.26
N LEU A 111 -8.87 -37.42 4.74
CA LEU A 111 -8.49 -37.16 3.35
C LEU A 111 -9.32 -37.95 2.34
N VAL A 112 -9.73 -39.18 2.69
CA VAL A 112 -10.66 -39.97 1.86
C VAL A 112 -12.02 -39.29 1.81
N GLU A 113 -12.54 -38.87 2.97
CA GLU A 113 -13.82 -38.17 3.09
C GLU A 113 -13.85 -36.88 2.25
N SER A 114 -12.73 -36.16 2.23
CA SER A 114 -12.56 -34.91 1.49
C SER A 114 -12.24 -35.11 0.00
N GLY A 115 -12.18 -36.36 -0.49
CA GLY A 115 -11.86 -36.67 -1.90
C GLY A 115 -10.42 -36.36 -2.31
N ILE A 116 -9.51 -36.12 -1.36
CA ILE A 116 -8.11 -35.79 -1.64
C ILE A 116 -7.33 -37.05 -2.05
N THR A 117 -7.70 -38.22 -1.54
CA THR A 117 -7.05 -39.49 -1.86
C THR A 117 -8.01 -40.67 -1.86
N GLU A 118 -7.75 -41.65 -2.71
CA GLU A 118 -8.47 -42.93 -2.78
C GLU A 118 -7.58 -44.11 -2.32
N GLY A 119 -6.38 -43.82 -1.81
CA GLY A 119 -5.34 -44.80 -1.57
C GLY A 119 -4.55 -45.18 -2.82
N THR A 120 -3.60 -46.10 -2.65
CA THR A 120 -2.82 -46.70 -3.76
C THR A 120 -3.57 -47.85 -4.45
N SER A 121 -4.59 -48.38 -3.78
CA SER A 121 -5.63 -49.25 -4.33
C SER A 121 -6.89 -49.09 -3.50
N ALA A 122 -8.01 -49.63 -3.97
CA ALA A 122 -9.28 -49.62 -3.24
C ALA A 122 -9.19 -50.21 -1.81
N THR A 123 -8.15 -51.01 -1.50
CA THR A 123 -7.96 -51.62 -0.17
C THR A 123 -6.58 -51.36 0.45
N THR A 124 -5.78 -50.44 -0.10
CA THR A 124 -4.41 -50.20 0.35
C THR A 124 -4.04 -48.72 0.28
N PHE A 125 -3.64 -48.11 1.39
CA PHE A 125 -3.24 -46.70 1.45
C PHE A 125 -1.72 -46.50 1.28
N SER A 126 -0.92 -47.50 1.64
CA SER A 126 0.54 -47.49 1.72
C SER A 126 1.11 -46.45 2.70
N PRO A 127 0.71 -46.44 3.99
CA PRO A 127 1.02 -45.34 4.92
C PRO A 127 2.51 -45.11 5.16
N ASN A 128 3.32 -46.17 5.12
CA ASN A 128 4.76 -46.10 5.38
C ASN A 128 5.60 -45.90 4.12
N SER A 129 4.99 -45.92 2.93
CA SER A 129 5.71 -45.70 1.67
C SER A 129 6.14 -44.24 1.54
N SER A 130 7.35 -44.03 1.04
CA SER A 130 7.85 -42.69 0.73
C SER A 130 7.04 -42.04 -0.38
N VAL A 131 6.65 -40.79 -0.17
CA VAL A 131 5.91 -39.99 -1.16
C VAL A 131 6.87 -39.54 -2.28
N THR A 132 6.45 -39.66 -3.52
CA THR A 132 7.13 -39.05 -4.68
C THR A 132 6.72 -37.60 -4.88
N ARG A 133 7.56 -36.80 -5.56
CA ARG A 133 7.25 -35.39 -5.83
C ARG A 133 5.96 -35.20 -6.63
N GLU A 134 5.64 -36.07 -7.57
CA GLU A 134 4.38 -36.02 -8.31
C GLU A 134 3.15 -36.34 -7.43
N GLU A 135 3.26 -37.29 -6.50
CA GLU A 135 2.21 -37.59 -5.53
C GLU A 135 1.96 -36.41 -4.58
N LEU A 136 3.02 -35.77 -4.09
CA LEU A 136 2.92 -34.60 -3.22
C LEU A 136 2.09 -33.50 -3.89
N VAL A 137 2.37 -33.21 -5.16
CA VAL A 137 1.65 -32.17 -5.92
C VAL A 137 0.19 -32.53 -6.14
N VAL A 138 -0.11 -33.78 -6.47
CA VAL A 138 -1.49 -34.24 -6.70
C VAL A 138 -2.34 -34.08 -5.44
N PHE A 139 -1.79 -34.41 -4.27
CA PHE A 139 -2.49 -34.20 -2.99
C PHE A 139 -2.84 -32.73 -2.77
N PHE A 140 -1.92 -31.80 -3.03
CA PHE A 140 -2.18 -30.37 -2.86
C PHE A 140 -3.14 -29.80 -3.91
N ILE A 141 -3.02 -30.19 -5.19
CA ILE A 141 -3.96 -29.75 -6.24
C ILE A 141 -5.39 -30.19 -5.92
N ARG A 142 -5.57 -31.40 -5.36
CA ARG A 142 -6.87 -31.86 -4.87
C ARG A 142 -7.32 -31.10 -3.63
N ALA A 143 -6.42 -30.84 -2.68
CA ALA A 143 -6.72 -30.00 -1.50
C ALA A 143 -7.13 -28.56 -1.86
N PHE A 144 -6.63 -28.02 -2.97
CA PHE A 144 -7.08 -26.74 -3.53
C PHE A 144 -8.45 -26.82 -4.21
N GLY A 145 -8.97 -28.02 -4.49
CA GLY A 145 -10.18 -28.21 -5.30
C GLY A 145 -9.96 -27.98 -6.80
N LEU A 146 -8.72 -28.13 -7.29
CA LEU A 146 -8.33 -27.77 -8.66
C LEU A 146 -8.16 -28.96 -9.61
N GLU A 147 -8.59 -30.16 -9.21
CA GLU A 147 -8.47 -31.40 -10.00
C GLU A 147 -9.13 -31.27 -11.39
N ASP A 148 -10.34 -30.70 -11.47
CA ASP A 148 -11.04 -30.53 -12.74
C ASP A 148 -10.42 -29.43 -13.61
N THR A 149 -9.93 -28.35 -12.99
CA THR A 149 -9.21 -27.27 -13.69
C THR A 149 -7.94 -27.82 -14.33
N ALA A 150 -7.18 -28.65 -13.60
CA ALA A 150 -5.97 -29.27 -14.12
C ALA A 150 -6.24 -30.11 -15.37
N LYS A 151 -7.32 -30.92 -15.36
CA LYS A 151 -7.69 -31.79 -16.48
C LYS A 151 -8.15 -31.04 -17.74
N LYS A 152 -8.66 -29.81 -17.58
CA LYS A 152 -9.16 -28.97 -18.70
C LYS A 152 -8.05 -28.17 -19.39
N LEU A 153 -6.91 -27.98 -18.73
CA LEU A 153 -5.81 -27.20 -19.26
C LEU A 153 -4.82 -28.07 -20.05
N PRO A 154 -4.22 -27.56 -21.14
CA PRO A 154 -3.19 -28.29 -21.86
C PRO A 154 -1.93 -28.43 -21.00
N VAL A 155 -1.25 -29.57 -21.13
CA VAL A 155 0.02 -29.84 -20.44
C VAL A 155 1.11 -28.91 -20.95
N ASP A 156 1.85 -28.28 -20.03
CA ASP A 156 3.02 -27.44 -20.33
C ASP A 156 4.24 -28.31 -20.66
N SER A 157 4.90 -28.02 -21.78
CA SER A 157 6.15 -28.69 -22.16
C SER A 157 7.41 -27.98 -21.65
N LYS A 158 7.29 -26.89 -20.87
CA LYS A 158 8.44 -26.13 -20.32
C LYS A 158 9.24 -26.92 -19.27
N LEU A 159 8.63 -27.90 -18.60
CA LEU A 159 9.36 -28.87 -17.79
C LEU A 159 9.94 -29.94 -18.72
N SER A 160 11.27 -30.00 -18.83
CA SER A 160 11.95 -30.88 -19.79
C SER A 160 11.75 -32.36 -19.49
N ASP A 161 11.42 -32.71 -18.25
CA ASP A 161 11.09 -34.05 -17.77
C ASP A 161 9.58 -34.26 -17.54
N ILE A 162 8.71 -33.42 -18.11
CA ILE A 162 7.24 -33.61 -18.01
C ILE A 162 6.78 -34.96 -18.56
N SER A 163 7.53 -35.53 -19.50
CA SER A 163 7.26 -36.86 -20.07
C SER A 163 7.53 -38.01 -19.07
N GLU A 164 8.34 -37.78 -18.04
CA GLU A 164 8.60 -38.73 -16.95
C GLU A 164 7.52 -38.70 -15.86
N VAL A 165 6.66 -37.67 -15.85
CA VAL A 165 5.50 -37.60 -14.95
C VAL A 165 4.49 -38.66 -15.35
N SER A 166 3.99 -39.42 -14.39
CA SER A 166 2.96 -40.43 -14.67
C SER A 166 1.69 -39.78 -15.23
N GLU A 167 1.02 -40.45 -16.16
CA GLU A 167 -0.17 -39.90 -16.83
C GLU A 167 -1.25 -39.41 -15.87
N TRP A 168 -1.45 -40.11 -14.74
CA TRP A 168 -2.44 -39.74 -13.72
C TRP A 168 -2.10 -38.46 -12.94
N ALA A 169 -0.84 -38.00 -12.98
CA ALA A 169 -0.35 -36.82 -12.27
C ALA A 169 0.03 -35.66 -13.20
N LYS A 170 0.14 -35.91 -14.51
CA LYS A 170 0.74 -35.00 -15.48
C LYS A 170 0.00 -33.66 -15.58
N ALA A 171 -1.34 -33.69 -15.56
CA ALA A 171 -2.17 -32.49 -15.58
C ALA A 171 -1.97 -31.65 -14.31
N GLN A 172 -1.91 -32.28 -13.14
CA GLN A 172 -1.76 -31.62 -11.84
C GLN A 172 -0.38 -30.99 -11.69
N VAL A 173 0.68 -31.72 -12.08
CA VAL A 173 2.06 -31.19 -12.10
C VAL A 173 2.16 -30.01 -13.07
N SER A 174 1.57 -30.12 -14.25
CA SER A 174 1.55 -29.01 -15.20
C SER A 174 0.81 -27.78 -14.67
N LEU A 175 -0.35 -27.94 -14.03
CA LEU A 175 -1.09 -26.82 -13.46
C LEU A 175 -0.30 -26.17 -12.32
N ALA A 176 0.22 -26.98 -11.40
CA ALA A 176 1.01 -26.50 -10.28
C ALA A 176 2.25 -25.71 -10.74
N PHE A 177 2.84 -26.09 -11.87
CA PHE A 177 3.94 -25.33 -12.47
C PHE A 177 3.45 -24.01 -13.09
N LYS A 178 2.38 -24.06 -13.89
CA LYS A 178 1.83 -22.86 -14.57
C LYS A 178 1.32 -21.80 -13.59
N ASN A 179 0.71 -22.20 -12.47
CA ASN A 179 0.21 -21.27 -11.47
C ASN A 179 1.28 -20.83 -10.45
N GLY A 180 2.51 -21.36 -10.56
CA GLY A 180 3.65 -21.01 -9.72
C GLY A 180 3.70 -21.72 -8.36
N PHE A 181 2.81 -22.67 -8.08
CA PHE A 181 2.82 -23.45 -6.83
C PHE A 181 4.06 -24.34 -6.71
N ILE A 182 4.54 -24.88 -7.83
CA ILE A 182 5.85 -25.55 -7.91
C ILE A 182 6.75 -24.85 -8.93
N ASN A 183 8.05 -24.99 -8.73
CA ASN A 183 9.08 -24.53 -9.65
C ASN A 183 9.87 -25.72 -10.20
N GLY A 184 10.48 -25.55 -11.37
CA GLY A 184 11.51 -26.45 -11.89
C GLY A 184 12.88 -26.08 -11.32
N VAL A 185 13.77 -27.06 -11.24
CA VAL A 185 15.20 -26.84 -10.95
C VAL A 185 15.92 -26.70 -12.27
N GLN A 186 16.64 -25.60 -12.46
CA GLN A 186 17.44 -25.39 -13.66
C GLN A 186 18.64 -26.32 -13.65
N GLY A 187 18.76 -27.17 -14.67
CA GLY A 187 19.93 -28.00 -14.93
C GLY A 187 21.11 -27.17 -15.42
N SER A 188 22.30 -27.75 -15.37
CA SER A 188 23.52 -27.16 -15.93
C SER A 188 23.45 -26.93 -17.45
N ASP A 189 22.47 -27.53 -18.12
CA ASP A 189 22.14 -27.36 -19.55
C ASP A 189 21.10 -26.25 -19.80
N GLY A 190 20.70 -25.51 -18.76
CA GLY A 190 19.71 -24.44 -18.84
C GLY A 190 18.25 -24.92 -18.87
N THR A 191 17.99 -26.24 -18.86
CA THR A 191 16.63 -26.80 -18.88
C THR A 191 16.00 -26.84 -17.50
N LEU A 192 14.67 -26.69 -17.39
CA LEU A 192 13.95 -26.80 -16.11
C LEU A 192 13.43 -28.22 -15.90
N LYS A 193 13.83 -28.87 -14.79
CA LYS A 193 13.41 -30.23 -14.42
C LYS A 193 12.61 -30.24 -13.12
N PHE A 194 11.54 -31.03 -13.06
CA PHE A 194 10.71 -31.20 -11.85
C PHE A 194 11.13 -32.42 -11.01
N LYS A 195 11.70 -33.44 -11.65
CA LYS A 195 12.11 -34.73 -11.09
C LYS A 195 10.98 -35.51 -10.42
N PRO A 196 9.94 -35.91 -11.17
CA PRO A 196 8.68 -36.41 -10.59
C PRO A 196 8.81 -37.68 -9.75
N LYS A 197 9.79 -38.54 -10.05
CA LYS A 197 9.99 -39.83 -9.38
C LYS A 197 10.91 -39.77 -8.16
N GLU A 198 11.58 -38.65 -7.91
CA GLU A 198 12.36 -38.48 -6.69
C GLU A 198 11.43 -38.40 -5.47
N HIS A 199 11.93 -38.81 -4.31
CA HIS A 199 11.17 -38.71 -3.06
C HIS A 199 10.97 -37.25 -2.66
N ALA A 200 9.78 -36.94 -2.15
CA ALA A 200 9.48 -35.67 -1.54
C ALA A 200 10.16 -35.56 -0.17
N GLU A 201 11.00 -34.54 -0.02
CA GLU A 201 11.68 -34.20 1.23
C GLU A 201 10.74 -33.44 2.17
N ARG A 202 10.93 -33.59 3.49
CA ARG A 202 10.14 -32.90 4.52
C ARG A 202 10.11 -31.38 4.36
N GLN A 203 11.22 -30.77 3.94
CA GLN A 203 11.29 -29.33 3.64
C GLN A 203 10.41 -28.92 2.45
N ALA A 204 10.26 -29.78 1.44
CA ALA A 204 9.39 -29.51 0.29
C ALA A 204 7.91 -29.53 0.71
N LEU A 205 7.50 -30.48 1.56
CA LEU A 205 6.16 -30.48 2.13
C LEU A 205 5.92 -29.27 3.02
N ALA A 206 6.86 -28.91 3.90
CA ALA A 206 6.69 -27.73 4.75
C ALA A 206 6.49 -26.46 3.90
N ARG A 207 7.32 -26.26 2.87
CA ARG A 207 7.14 -25.14 1.93
C ARG A 207 5.76 -25.17 1.25
N LEU A 208 5.36 -26.31 0.66
CA LEU A 208 4.08 -26.39 -0.05
C LEU A 208 2.86 -26.30 0.89
N ALA A 209 2.95 -26.83 2.11
CA ALA A 209 1.90 -26.71 3.12
C ALA A 209 1.75 -25.27 3.62
N TYR A 210 2.88 -24.55 3.76
CA TYR A 210 2.87 -23.13 4.08
C TYR A 210 2.25 -22.30 2.95
N GLU A 211 2.69 -22.51 1.71
CA GLU A 211 2.09 -21.87 0.52
C GLU A 211 0.60 -22.16 0.39
N PHE A 212 0.20 -23.41 0.64
CA PHE A 212 -1.19 -23.83 0.65
C PHE A 212 -2.00 -23.09 1.73
N LYS A 213 -1.44 -22.91 2.92
CA LYS A 213 -2.12 -22.26 4.06
C LYS A 213 -2.22 -20.74 3.88
N THR A 214 -1.14 -20.11 3.41
CA THR A 214 -1.01 -18.64 3.39
C THR A 214 -1.50 -18.03 2.08
N ASN A 215 -1.29 -18.70 0.94
CA ASN A 215 -1.50 -18.13 -0.40
C ASN A 215 -2.56 -18.90 -1.21
N LYS A 216 -3.49 -19.58 -0.53
CA LYS A 216 -4.50 -20.44 -1.19
C LYS A 216 -5.26 -19.76 -2.31
N SER A 217 -5.78 -18.56 -2.05
CA SER A 217 -6.58 -17.78 -3.00
C SER A 217 -5.78 -17.43 -4.26
N VAL A 218 -4.50 -17.06 -4.11
CA VAL A 218 -3.62 -16.71 -5.22
C VAL A 218 -3.52 -17.84 -6.25
N TYR A 219 -3.25 -19.07 -5.80
CA TYR A 219 -3.10 -20.21 -6.70
C TYR A 219 -4.44 -20.65 -7.33
N VAL A 220 -5.54 -20.53 -6.58
CA VAL A 220 -6.89 -20.81 -7.10
C VAL A 220 -7.28 -19.80 -8.18
N GLU A 221 -7.08 -18.50 -7.95
CA GLU A 221 -7.41 -17.45 -8.92
C GLU A 221 -6.53 -17.52 -10.18
N LYS A 222 -5.21 -17.69 -10.03
CA LYS A 222 -4.32 -17.93 -11.18
C LYS A 222 -4.77 -19.14 -12.01
N SER A 223 -5.23 -20.20 -11.36
CA SER A 223 -5.72 -21.40 -12.06
C SER A 223 -7.04 -21.14 -12.81
N LYS A 224 -7.93 -20.28 -12.28
CA LYS A 224 -9.15 -19.84 -12.98
C LYS A 224 -8.82 -18.95 -14.19
N GLN A 225 -7.85 -18.03 -14.05
CA GLN A 225 -7.38 -17.18 -15.14
C GLN A 225 -6.82 -18.01 -16.30
N LEU A 226 -5.94 -18.97 -16.00
CA LEU A 226 -5.40 -19.89 -17.01
C LEU A 226 -6.51 -20.65 -17.75
N LEU A 227 -7.57 -21.06 -17.05
CA LEU A 227 -8.72 -21.74 -17.67
C LEU A 227 -9.55 -20.80 -18.55
N ALA A 228 -9.74 -19.55 -18.14
CA ALA A 228 -10.45 -18.54 -18.92
C ALA A 228 -9.68 -18.14 -20.20
N GLU A 229 -8.37 -17.96 -20.10
CA GLU A 229 -7.49 -17.69 -21.25
C GLU A 229 -7.56 -18.81 -22.27
N GLU A 230 -7.52 -20.07 -21.83
CA GLU A 230 -7.60 -21.22 -22.72
C GLU A 230 -8.98 -21.34 -23.39
N ALA A 231 -10.06 -21.00 -22.67
CA ALA A 231 -11.40 -20.95 -23.25
C ALA A 231 -11.58 -19.86 -24.33
N ASN A 232 -10.74 -18.82 -24.30
CA ASN A 232 -10.80 -17.69 -25.23
C ASN A 232 -9.94 -17.87 -26.50
N LYS A 233 -9.03 -18.85 -26.55
CA LYS A 233 -8.12 -19.12 -27.71
C LYS A 233 -8.79 -19.66 -28.98
N GLY A 234 -10.10 -19.51 -29.15
CA GLY A 234 -10.85 -20.02 -30.31
C GLY A 234 -11.94 -19.09 -30.86
N LYS A 235 -12.06 -17.84 -30.37
CA LYS A 235 -13.06 -16.88 -30.84
C LYS A 235 -12.39 -15.79 -31.68
N ASN A 236 -12.36 -15.98 -33.01
CA ASN A 236 -11.88 -14.94 -33.95
C ASN A 236 -12.88 -13.77 -34.06
N PRO A 237 -12.43 -12.51 -34.17
CA PRO A 237 -13.28 -11.38 -34.53
C PRO A 237 -13.71 -11.46 -36.02
N VAL A 238 -14.96 -11.11 -36.28
CA VAL A 238 -15.58 -11.06 -37.61
C VAL A 238 -15.08 -9.82 -38.37
N GLU A 239 -14.42 -10.01 -39.52
CA GLU A 239 -14.13 -8.96 -40.50
C GLU A 239 -15.31 -8.73 -41.44
N THR A 240 -15.75 -7.49 -41.66
CA THR A 240 -16.33 -7.00 -42.94
C THR A 240 -16.43 -5.45 -42.96
N PRO A 241 -16.64 -4.77 -44.12
CA PRO A 241 -15.57 -4.19 -44.95
C PRO A 241 -15.69 -2.65 -45.16
N ALA A 242 -14.62 -2.05 -45.68
CA ALA A 242 -14.52 -0.63 -46.01
C ALA A 242 -15.49 -0.16 -47.10
N ILE A 243 -16.10 1.03 -46.91
CA ILE A 243 -16.83 1.77 -47.94
C ILE A 243 -16.32 3.22 -47.96
N THR A 244 -15.77 3.62 -49.10
CA THR A 244 -15.35 4.99 -49.43
C THR A 244 -16.57 5.85 -49.81
N PRO A 245 -16.66 7.13 -49.40
CA PRO A 245 -17.54 8.09 -50.07
C PRO A 245 -16.77 9.10 -50.92
N ALA A 246 -17.35 9.36 -52.09
CA ALA A 246 -16.94 10.33 -53.08
C ALA A 246 -17.28 11.78 -52.67
N ALA A 247 -16.49 12.70 -53.22
CA ALA A 247 -16.58 14.14 -53.07
C ALA A 247 -17.86 14.76 -53.66
N THR A 248 -18.30 15.88 -53.08
CA THR A 248 -18.98 16.95 -53.82
C THR A 248 -18.63 18.30 -53.19
N GLN A 249 -18.14 19.20 -54.05
CA GLN A 249 -17.73 20.58 -53.80
C GLN A 249 -18.92 21.55 -53.71
N VAL A 250 -18.58 22.84 -53.50
CA VAL A 250 -19.28 24.09 -53.93
C VAL A 250 -20.17 24.71 -52.84
N THR A 251 -20.11 26.00 -52.43
CA THR A 251 -19.30 27.19 -52.76
C THR A 251 -19.49 28.28 -51.69
N THR A 252 -18.43 29.07 -51.55
CA THR A 252 -18.24 30.52 -51.26
C THR A 252 -19.41 31.49 -50.99
N ASP A 253 -19.27 32.36 -49.97
CA ASP A 253 -19.08 33.84 -50.05
C ASP A 253 -18.96 34.43 -48.62
N ARG A 254 -17.88 35.12 -48.18
CA ARG A 254 -17.31 36.47 -48.46
C ARG A 254 -18.08 37.63 -47.81
N GLY A 255 -17.47 38.31 -46.82
CA GLY A 255 -18.01 39.57 -46.26
C GLY A 255 -17.31 40.16 -45.02
N THR A 256 -16.18 40.84 -45.24
CA THR A 256 -15.55 41.98 -44.52
C THR A 256 -16.54 43.02 -43.93
N SER A 257 -16.29 43.94 -42.97
CA SER A 257 -15.12 44.47 -42.23
C SER A 257 -15.56 45.66 -41.34
N GLY A 258 -14.79 45.98 -40.28
CA GLY A 258 -14.58 47.35 -39.73
C GLY A 258 -15.48 47.77 -38.54
N GLY A 259 -15.04 48.50 -37.50
CA GLY A 259 -13.75 49.09 -37.12
C GLY A 259 -13.95 50.15 -36.00
N VAL A 260 -12.87 50.45 -35.24
CA VAL A 260 -12.46 51.80 -34.71
C VAL A 260 -13.31 52.42 -33.57
N SER A 261 -12.91 52.49 -32.27
CA SER A 261 -11.92 53.36 -31.56
C SER A 261 -12.63 54.19 -30.44
N ALA A 262 -12.29 54.04 -29.15
CA ALA A 262 -11.31 54.81 -28.34
C ALA A 262 -11.96 55.94 -27.46
N PRO A 263 -11.24 56.69 -26.56
CA PRO A 263 -11.16 56.45 -25.10
C PRO A 263 -11.25 57.74 -24.20
N GLY A 264 -11.03 57.62 -22.88
CA GLY A 264 -10.69 58.74 -21.95
C GLY A 264 -10.94 58.44 -20.46
N THR A 265 -9.93 58.32 -19.55
CA THR A 265 -9.21 59.36 -18.72
C THR A 265 -10.10 60.03 -17.64
N SER A 266 -9.77 60.28 -16.35
CA SER A 266 -8.50 60.39 -15.58
C SER A 266 -8.72 60.78 -14.08
N SER A 267 -7.80 60.36 -13.17
CA SER A 267 -7.14 61.13 -12.04
C SER A 267 -7.88 61.59 -10.75
N PRO A 268 -7.21 62.09 -9.66
CA PRO A 268 -6.06 61.57 -8.85
C PRO A 268 -6.00 61.97 -7.31
N ALA A 269 -4.99 61.44 -6.57
CA ALA A 269 -4.18 61.96 -5.41
C ALA A 269 -4.85 62.22 -4.01
N THR A 270 -4.25 62.03 -2.80
CA THR A 270 -2.86 62.13 -2.22
C THR A 270 -2.92 61.66 -0.71
N PRO A 271 -1.91 61.77 0.21
CA PRO A 271 -0.49 61.36 0.30
C PRO A 271 -0.12 60.45 1.53
N THR A 272 1.15 60.01 1.56
CA THR A 272 1.92 59.11 2.46
C THR A 272 2.07 59.52 3.95
N PRO A 273 2.50 58.59 4.84
CA PRO A 273 3.90 58.64 5.33
C PRO A 273 4.62 57.27 5.40
N ALA A 274 5.95 57.28 5.24
CA ALA A 274 6.85 56.12 5.34
C ALA A 274 7.05 55.66 6.80
N PRO A 275 7.37 54.36 7.05
CA PRO A 275 8.75 54.06 7.44
C PRO A 275 9.30 52.63 7.12
N THR A 276 10.63 52.56 7.22
CA THR A 276 11.50 51.40 7.60
C THR A 276 11.78 50.25 6.61
N ALA A 277 13.07 49.98 6.47
CA ALA A 277 13.66 48.91 5.66
C ALA A 277 13.28 47.51 6.20
N PRO A 278 12.97 46.52 5.32
CA PRO A 278 12.74 45.15 5.76
C PRO A 278 14.07 44.44 6.03
N GLY A 279 14.12 43.69 7.14
CA GLY A 279 15.17 42.71 7.42
C GLY A 279 15.17 41.55 6.42
N PRO A 280 16.17 40.66 6.48
CA PRO A 280 16.35 39.58 5.50
C PRO A 280 15.10 38.69 5.45
N ALA A 281 14.63 38.43 4.23
CA ALA A 281 13.42 37.67 3.95
C ALA A 281 13.46 36.30 4.64
N THR A 282 12.44 36.03 5.44
CA THR A 282 12.08 34.68 5.88
C THR A 282 11.78 33.86 4.62
N PRO A 283 12.29 32.62 4.48
CA PRO A 283 11.89 31.73 3.40
C PRO A 283 10.36 31.60 3.38
N PRO A 284 9.72 31.45 2.21
CA PRO A 284 8.28 31.22 2.15
C PRO A 284 7.93 30.01 3.02
N ALA A 285 6.82 30.10 3.77
CA ALA A 285 6.25 28.93 4.42
C ALA A 285 6.03 27.85 3.36
N THR A 286 6.57 26.66 3.59
CA THR A 286 6.25 25.47 2.81
C THR A 286 4.73 25.32 2.82
N PRO A 287 4.06 25.20 1.66
CA PRO A 287 2.63 24.93 1.65
C PRO A 287 2.37 23.65 2.44
N THR A 288 1.49 23.72 3.43
CA THR A 288 0.96 22.55 4.11
C THR A 288 0.33 21.65 3.04
N PRO A 289 0.67 20.35 2.97
CA PRO A 289 -0.01 19.43 2.07
C PRO A 289 -1.51 19.50 2.33
N ALA A 290 -2.31 19.70 1.29
CA ALA A 290 -3.75 19.59 1.39
C ALA A 290 -4.12 18.17 1.89
N PRO A 291 -5.24 18.01 2.63
CA PRO A 291 -5.68 16.70 3.09
C PRO A 291 -5.82 15.73 1.92
N ALA A 292 -5.42 14.47 2.15
CA ALA A 292 -5.36 13.45 1.11
C ALA A 292 -6.78 13.12 0.60
N THR A 293 -7.02 13.34 -0.70
CA THR A 293 -8.22 12.89 -1.41
C THR A 293 -8.33 11.36 -1.35
N PRO A 294 -9.54 10.77 -1.27
CA PRO A 294 -9.70 9.32 -1.34
C PRO A 294 -9.16 8.78 -2.68
N ALA A 295 -8.14 7.92 -2.60
CA ALA A 295 -7.61 7.15 -3.72
C ALA A 295 -8.74 6.36 -4.44
N PRO A 296 -8.61 6.04 -5.74
CA PRO A 296 -9.61 5.27 -6.48
C PRO A 296 -9.87 3.90 -5.84
N ALA A 297 -11.11 3.40 -5.95
CA ALA A 297 -11.47 2.07 -5.45
C ALA A 297 -10.59 1.00 -6.10
N PRO A 298 -9.82 0.21 -5.31
CA PRO A 298 -8.98 -0.83 -5.89
C PRO A 298 -9.87 -1.89 -6.57
N ALA A 299 -9.34 -2.54 -7.61
CA ALA A 299 -10.06 -3.62 -8.29
C ALA A 299 -10.50 -4.70 -7.28
N ASN A 300 -11.82 -4.96 -7.21
CA ASN A 300 -12.46 -5.86 -6.23
C ASN A 300 -12.41 -5.39 -4.75
N GLY A 301 -12.30 -4.07 -4.51
CA GLY A 301 -12.38 -3.45 -3.19
C GLY A 301 -13.70 -2.70 -2.96
N LEU A 302 -14.15 -2.70 -1.70
CA LEU A 302 -15.20 -1.81 -1.21
C LEU A 302 -14.53 -0.67 -0.44
N GLN A 303 -14.84 0.56 -0.80
CA GLN A 303 -14.45 1.76 -0.06
C GLN A 303 -15.63 2.26 0.77
N VAL A 304 -15.30 2.84 1.91
CA VAL A 304 -16.23 3.45 2.86
C VAL A 304 -15.74 4.87 3.08
N VAL A 305 -16.54 5.87 2.72
CA VAL A 305 -16.16 7.28 2.76
C VAL A 305 -17.05 8.02 3.76
N VAL A 306 -16.44 8.83 4.62
CA VAL A 306 -17.12 9.71 5.59
C VAL A 306 -16.53 11.11 5.44
N LYS A 307 -17.38 12.12 5.20
CA LYS A 307 -16.96 13.52 4.99
C LYS A 307 -15.84 13.68 3.96
N GLY A 308 -15.96 12.96 2.84
CA GLY A 308 -14.96 12.99 1.77
C GLY A 308 -13.70 12.16 2.03
N GLU A 309 -13.49 11.59 3.22
CA GLU A 309 -12.31 10.78 3.52
C GLU A 309 -12.64 9.28 3.53
N ASN A 310 -11.77 8.46 2.93
CA ASN A 310 -11.82 7.01 3.14
C ASN A 310 -11.71 6.73 4.65
N THR A 311 -12.51 5.81 5.16
CA THR A 311 -12.44 5.35 6.55
C THR A 311 -12.56 3.83 6.62
N ASP A 312 -12.02 3.25 7.68
CA ASP A 312 -12.23 1.85 8.05
C ASP A 312 -12.81 1.72 9.48
N ALA A 313 -13.37 2.83 9.99
CA ALA A 313 -14.06 2.87 11.26
C ALA A 313 -15.16 3.92 11.33
N ILE A 314 -16.10 3.70 12.24
CA ILE A 314 -17.13 4.65 12.67
C ILE A 314 -17.22 4.66 14.20
N TYR A 315 -17.92 5.63 14.77
CA TYR A 315 -18.15 5.70 16.21
C TYR A 315 -19.49 5.06 16.61
N ALA A 316 -19.47 4.31 17.71
CA ALA A 316 -20.63 3.68 18.31
C ALA A 316 -21.56 4.75 18.87
N GLU A 317 -22.86 4.48 18.83
CA GLU A 317 -23.92 5.38 19.34
C GLU A 317 -24.05 6.69 18.54
N GLU A 318 -23.33 6.81 17.42
CA GLU A 318 -23.35 7.96 16.53
C GLU A 318 -23.87 7.59 15.13
N PRO A 319 -25.01 8.14 14.69
CA PRO A 319 -25.45 8.02 13.31
C PRO A 319 -24.40 8.63 12.37
N THR A 320 -23.76 7.78 11.57
CA THR A 320 -22.70 8.20 10.64
C THR A 320 -23.20 8.03 9.21
N GLU A 321 -23.29 9.14 8.47
CA GLU A 321 -23.50 9.07 7.02
C GLU A 321 -22.23 8.55 6.34
N VAL A 322 -22.41 7.52 5.53
CA VAL A 322 -21.35 6.78 4.86
C VAL A 322 -21.70 6.69 3.38
N ILE A 323 -20.72 6.97 2.53
CA ILE A 323 -20.78 6.69 1.10
C ILE A 323 -19.95 5.44 0.83
N PHE A 324 -20.59 4.39 0.35
CA PHE A 324 -19.91 3.21 -0.14
C PHE A 324 -19.52 3.41 -1.59
N ARG A 325 -18.32 2.99 -2.01
CA ARG A 325 -17.88 3.00 -3.41
C ARG A 325 -17.26 1.66 -3.79
N SER A 326 -17.58 1.16 -4.98
CA SER A 326 -17.02 -0.08 -5.51
C SER A 326 -16.83 0.04 -7.02
N SER A 327 -15.64 -0.28 -7.51
CA SER A 327 -15.43 -0.43 -8.96
C SER A 327 -16.05 -1.74 -9.44
N LEU A 328 -16.87 -1.70 -10.49
CA LEU A 328 -17.50 -2.88 -11.07
C LEU A 328 -17.24 -2.97 -12.58
N ASN A 329 -16.69 -4.10 -13.03
CA ASN A 329 -16.33 -4.35 -14.44
C ASN A 329 -17.51 -4.69 -15.36
N SER A 330 -18.73 -4.27 -15.05
CA SER A 330 -19.92 -4.64 -15.84
C SER A 330 -20.48 -3.46 -16.64
N ALA A 331 -20.51 -3.62 -17.96
CA ALA A 331 -21.37 -2.83 -18.82
C ALA A 331 -22.84 -3.17 -18.51
N GLU A 332 -23.53 -2.20 -17.90
CA GLU A 332 -24.99 -2.06 -17.77
C GLU A 332 -25.75 -3.16 -16.97
N THR A 333 -26.58 -2.69 -16.04
CA THR A 333 -27.69 -3.42 -15.38
C THR A 333 -27.34 -4.61 -14.49
N VAL A 334 -26.35 -4.47 -13.59
CA VAL A 334 -26.24 -5.38 -12.45
C VAL A 334 -26.72 -4.67 -11.20
N ASN A 335 -27.72 -5.24 -10.50
CA ASN A 335 -28.12 -4.75 -9.19
C ASN A 335 -26.94 -4.93 -8.24
N ALA A 336 -26.25 -3.84 -7.92
CA ALA A 336 -25.14 -3.84 -6.98
C ALA A 336 -25.61 -3.41 -5.60
N SER A 337 -25.06 -3.99 -4.54
CA SER A 337 -25.44 -3.66 -3.17
C SER A 337 -24.34 -3.99 -2.19
N VAL A 338 -24.30 -3.26 -1.08
CA VAL A 338 -23.47 -3.58 0.09
C VAL A 338 -24.31 -4.32 1.11
N TYR A 339 -23.76 -5.42 1.61
CA TYR A 339 -24.37 -6.26 2.64
C TYR A 339 -23.49 -6.33 3.88
N LYS A 340 -24.11 -6.40 5.05
CA LYS A 340 -23.48 -6.93 6.26
C LYS A 340 -23.41 -8.45 6.12
N VAL A 341 -22.23 -9.02 6.34
CA VAL A 341 -21.96 -10.46 6.22
C VAL A 341 -21.41 -11.01 7.53
N ASP A 342 -21.44 -12.33 7.72
CA ASP A 342 -20.71 -12.99 8.81
C ASP A 342 -19.23 -13.26 8.41
N ASP A 343 -18.44 -13.84 9.32
CA ASP A 343 -17.02 -14.15 9.08
C ASP A 343 -16.78 -15.15 7.92
N SER A 344 -17.82 -15.87 7.49
CA SER A 344 -17.76 -16.78 6.34
C SER A 344 -18.14 -16.10 5.01
N GLY A 345 -18.51 -14.81 5.04
CA GLY A 345 -18.99 -14.07 3.88
C GLY A 345 -20.49 -14.31 3.58
N LYS A 346 -21.23 -14.94 4.50
CA LYS A 346 -22.65 -15.18 4.32
C LYS A 346 -23.44 -13.91 4.66
N VAL A 347 -24.36 -13.54 3.77
CA VAL A 347 -25.22 -12.36 3.92
C VAL A 347 -26.08 -12.44 5.19
N ILE A 348 -26.03 -11.37 6.00
CA ILE A 348 -26.87 -11.13 7.18
C ILE A 348 -28.00 -10.16 6.82
N SER A 349 -27.67 -8.99 6.27
CA SER A 349 -28.62 -7.94 5.91
C SER A 349 -28.08 -7.02 4.82
N GLN A 350 -28.94 -6.53 3.94
CA GLN A 350 -28.58 -5.48 2.98
C GLN A 350 -28.45 -4.13 3.70
N ILE A 351 -27.45 -3.33 3.34
CA ILE A 351 -27.22 -1.97 3.85
C ILE A 351 -27.75 -0.96 2.84
N ILE A 352 -27.27 -1.03 1.60
CA ILE A 352 -27.64 -0.08 0.55
C ILE A 352 -27.46 -0.69 -0.84
N SER A 353 -28.22 -0.22 -1.81
CA SER A 353 -27.96 -0.46 -3.23
C SER A 353 -26.89 0.51 -3.74
N LEU A 354 -26.08 0.08 -4.71
CA LEU A 354 -25.06 0.91 -5.33
C LEU A 354 -25.48 1.30 -6.75
N TYR A 355 -25.14 2.52 -7.16
CA TYR A 355 -25.54 3.15 -8.41
C TYR A 355 -24.35 3.86 -9.05
N ASP A 356 -24.31 3.86 -10.38
CA ASP A 356 -23.33 4.58 -11.21
C ASP A 356 -24.14 5.54 -12.10
N ASP A 357 -24.77 6.51 -11.45
CA ASP A 357 -25.87 7.34 -11.97
C ASP A 357 -25.66 8.86 -11.86
N GLY A 358 -24.59 9.31 -11.21
CA GLY A 358 -24.26 10.74 -11.05
C GLY A 358 -25.12 11.48 -10.02
N LEU A 359 -25.86 10.79 -9.14
CA LEU A 359 -26.71 11.43 -8.12
C LEU A 359 -26.06 11.50 -6.73
N ALA A 360 -25.91 12.70 -6.14
CA ALA A 360 -25.34 12.80 -4.78
C ALA A 360 -26.21 12.22 -3.66
N ASP A 361 -27.51 12.02 -3.90
CA ASP A 361 -28.36 11.24 -2.99
C ASP A 361 -27.85 9.80 -2.87
N HIS A 362 -27.19 9.28 -3.90
CA HIS A 362 -26.49 8.00 -3.89
C HIS A 362 -25.00 8.13 -3.56
N GLY A 363 -24.49 9.36 -3.38
CA GLY A 363 -23.07 9.63 -3.16
C GLY A 363 -22.21 9.40 -4.41
N ASP A 364 -22.83 9.43 -5.58
CA ASP A 364 -22.16 9.34 -6.88
C ASP A 364 -22.21 10.70 -7.59
N SER A 365 -21.09 11.20 -8.10
CA SER A 365 -21.03 12.49 -8.79
C SER A 365 -20.76 12.37 -10.28
N LEU A 366 -20.42 11.18 -10.78
CA LEU A 366 -20.07 10.98 -12.19
C LEU A 366 -20.79 9.76 -12.73
N LYS A 367 -21.76 10.00 -13.59
CA LYS A 367 -22.54 8.94 -14.23
C LYS A 367 -21.71 8.08 -15.18
N ALA A 368 -21.88 6.76 -15.08
CA ALA A 368 -21.32 5.75 -15.97
C ALA A 368 -19.78 5.78 -16.08
N ASP A 369 -19.10 6.09 -14.97
CA ASP A 369 -17.63 6.11 -14.85
C ASP A 369 -17.05 4.76 -14.38
N GLY A 370 -17.93 3.81 -14.02
CA GLY A 370 -17.57 2.47 -13.54
C GLY A 370 -17.37 2.38 -12.02
N ILE A 371 -17.58 3.47 -11.28
CA ILE A 371 -17.54 3.52 -9.82
C ILE A 371 -18.96 3.60 -9.27
N TYR A 372 -19.45 2.49 -8.74
CA TYR A 372 -20.79 2.41 -8.17
C TYR A 372 -20.76 2.89 -6.73
N SER A 373 -21.65 3.81 -6.38
CA SER A 373 -21.74 4.42 -5.05
C SER A 373 -23.12 4.28 -4.41
N GLY A 374 -23.17 4.27 -3.07
CA GLY A 374 -24.41 4.25 -2.32
C GLY A 374 -24.27 4.91 -0.97
N LYS A 375 -25.15 5.85 -0.66
CA LYS A 375 -25.17 6.59 0.61
C LYS A 375 -26.10 5.93 1.62
N ALA A 376 -25.61 5.71 2.84
CA ALA A 376 -26.39 5.14 3.94
C ALA A 376 -26.00 5.76 5.27
N VAL A 377 -26.88 5.66 6.27
CA VAL A 377 -26.57 6.00 7.66
C VAL A 377 -26.35 4.72 8.45
N LEU A 378 -25.14 4.55 9.00
CA LEU A 378 -24.83 3.48 9.92
C LEU A 378 -25.03 3.93 11.36
N THR A 379 -25.59 3.07 12.20
CA THR A 379 -25.75 3.34 13.64
C THR A 379 -25.53 2.04 14.40
N GLU A 380 -24.30 1.82 14.86
CA GLU A 380 -23.92 0.64 15.64
C GLU A 380 -23.86 1.02 17.12
N SER A 381 -24.48 0.22 18.00
CA SER A 381 -24.61 0.56 19.43
C SER A 381 -23.47 0.03 20.30
N THR A 382 -22.62 -0.83 19.76
CA THR A 382 -21.59 -1.55 20.53
C THR A 382 -20.25 -1.47 19.85
N GLU A 383 -19.21 -1.23 20.64
CA GLU A 383 -17.81 -1.29 20.20
C GLU A 383 -17.49 -2.71 19.67
N GLY A 384 -16.70 -2.81 18.60
CA GLY A 384 -16.42 -4.04 17.90
C GLY A 384 -16.05 -3.81 16.43
N TYR A 385 -16.58 -4.65 15.55
CA TYR A 385 -16.50 -4.46 14.10
C TYR A 385 -17.70 -5.08 13.39
N ILE A 386 -17.94 -4.66 12.16
CA ILE A 386 -18.90 -5.25 11.25
C ILE A 386 -18.22 -5.63 9.93
N ASN A 387 -18.60 -6.76 9.37
CA ASN A 387 -18.10 -7.22 8.08
C ASN A 387 -19.06 -6.74 6.98
N LEU A 388 -18.53 -6.04 6.00
CA LEU A 388 -19.26 -5.46 4.86
C LEU A 388 -18.72 -6.05 3.56
N GLN A 389 -19.59 -6.28 2.58
CA GLN A 389 -19.15 -6.79 1.29
C GLN A 389 -20.08 -6.30 0.18
N ALA A 390 -19.49 -5.85 -0.92
CA ALA A 390 -20.22 -5.50 -2.13
C ALA A 390 -20.53 -6.76 -2.94
N PHE A 391 -21.72 -6.78 -3.53
CA PHE A 391 -22.19 -7.83 -4.41
C PHE A 391 -22.70 -7.20 -5.71
N ALA A 392 -22.46 -7.90 -6.81
CA ALA A 392 -23.04 -7.65 -8.12
C ALA A 392 -24.05 -8.78 -8.41
N GLY A 393 -25.34 -8.51 -8.19
CA GLY A 393 -26.36 -9.54 -8.09
C GLY A 393 -26.12 -10.41 -6.86
N ASP A 394 -26.05 -11.73 -7.06
CA ASP A 394 -25.76 -12.71 -5.99
C ASP A 394 -24.26 -13.06 -5.88
N VAL A 395 -23.41 -12.43 -6.70
CA VAL A 395 -21.97 -12.72 -6.74
C VAL A 395 -21.22 -11.65 -5.94
N PRO A 396 -20.39 -12.03 -4.95
CA PRO A 396 -19.53 -11.07 -4.28
C PRO A 396 -18.61 -10.37 -5.29
N SER A 397 -18.64 -9.04 -5.30
CA SER A 397 -17.83 -8.18 -6.17
C SER A 397 -16.67 -7.51 -5.44
N SER A 398 -16.68 -7.56 -4.10
CA SER A 398 -15.53 -7.16 -3.28
C SER A 398 -15.09 -8.28 -2.34
N THR A 399 -13.89 -8.13 -1.79
CA THR A 399 -13.50 -8.81 -0.55
C THR A 399 -14.34 -8.31 0.63
N VAL A 400 -14.33 -9.06 1.74
CA VAL A 400 -14.98 -8.61 2.98
C VAL A 400 -14.18 -7.44 3.56
N PHE A 401 -14.82 -6.29 3.65
CA PHE A 401 -14.34 -5.08 4.28
C PHE A 401 -14.76 -5.07 5.75
N LYS A 402 -13.80 -5.05 6.66
CA LYS A 402 -14.06 -5.03 8.10
C LYS A 402 -14.05 -3.60 8.62
N LEU A 403 -15.24 -3.08 8.93
CA LEU A 403 -15.42 -1.73 9.47
C LEU A 403 -15.41 -1.78 11.00
N SER A 404 -14.42 -1.15 11.62
CA SER A 404 -14.33 -1.06 13.08
C SER A 404 -15.41 -0.12 13.65
N VAL A 405 -16.00 -0.48 14.78
CA VAL A 405 -16.95 0.36 15.53
C VAL A 405 -16.30 0.72 16.85
N MET A 406 -16.05 2.01 17.10
CA MET A 406 -15.25 2.48 18.24
C MET A 406 -16.02 3.45 19.13
N LYS A 407 -15.62 3.60 20.39
CA LYS A 407 -16.09 4.72 21.21
C LYS A 407 -15.11 5.89 21.14
N HIS A 408 -15.55 7.13 21.36
CA HIS A 408 -14.63 8.24 21.57
C HIS A 408 -13.78 8.03 22.84
N LEU A 409 -12.56 8.55 22.85
CA LEU A 409 -11.77 8.63 24.08
C LEU A 409 -12.36 9.70 25.01
N THR A 410 -12.52 9.39 26.29
CA THR A 410 -12.90 10.41 27.28
C THR A 410 -11.71 11.29 27.63
N ASP A 411 -11.96 12.51 28.13
CA ASP A 411 -10.90 13.40 28.63
C ASP A 411 -10.05 12.72 29.71
N GLU A 412 -10.70 11.93 30.58
CA GLU A 412 -10.03 11.13 31.62
C GLU A 412 -9.08 10.08 31.01
N GLN A 413 -9.51 9.36 29.97
CA GLN A 413 -8.65 8.37 29.29
C GLN A 413 -7.44 9.03 28.61
N LEU A 414 -7.61 10.23 28.06
CA LEU A 414 -6.53 11.00 27.44
C LEU A 414 -5.51 11.48 28.48
N GLU A 415 -5.98 11.94 29.64
CA GLU A 415 -5.14 12.33 30.77
C GLU A 415 -4.38 11.13 31.33
N GLN A 416 -5.03 9.98 31.53
CA GLN A 416 -4.38 8.77 32.02
C GLN A 416 -3.27 8.28 31.08
N THR A 417 -3.45 8.45 29.77
CA THR A 417 -2.40 8.10 28.80
C THR A 417 -1.10 8.86 29.07
N GLU A 418 -1.20 10.16 29.39
CA GLU A 418 -0.04 10.98 29.73
C GLU A 418 0.55 10.64 31.12
N ILE A 419 -0.32 10.34 32.09
CA ILE A 419 0.11 9.95 33.44
C ILE A 419 0.90 8.65 33.41
N ILE A 420 0.38 7.60 32.75
CA ILE A 420 1.06 6.31 32.63
C ILE A 420 2.41 6.48 31.95
N GLU A 421 2.48 7.25 30.87
CA GLU A 421 3.73 7.52 30.16
C GLU A 421 4.78 8.19 31.06
N ASN A 422 4.43 9.31 31.68
CA ASN A 422 5.34 10.06 32.55
C ASN A 422 5.80 9.23 33.76
N ASN A 423 4.88 8.47 34.37
CA ASN A 423 5.20 7.60 35.50
C ASN A 423 6.10 6.44 35.08
N THR A 424 5.91 5.89 33.87
CA THR A 424 6.76 4.83 33.32
C THR A 424 8.19 5.32 33.14
N GLN A 425 8.37 6.50 32.55
CA GLN A 425 9.70 7.11 32.39
C GLN A 425 10.36 7.35 33.76
N ALA A 426 9.64 7.99 34.69
CA ALA A 426 10.17 8.28 36.02
C ALA A 426 10.53 6.99 36.80
N LYS A 427 9.73 5.93 36.63
CA LYS A 427 9.98 4.62 37.25
C LYS A 427 11.24 3.98 36.67
N LEU A 428 11.41 4.00 35.35
CA LEU A 428 12.59 3.49 34.68
C LEU A 428 13.84 4.24 35.14
N ASP A 429 13.83 5.58 35.11
CA ASP A 429 14.98 6.42 35.50
C ASP A 429 15.40 6.18 36.96
N HIS A 430 14.43 6.04 37.86
CA HIS A 430 14.68 5.70 39.26
C HIS A 430 15.36 4.34 39.41
N LEU A 431 14.83 3.30 38.75
CA LEU A 431 15.35 1.93 38.87
C LEU A 431 16.71 1.76 38.18
N VAL A 432 16.97 2.48 37.08
CA VAL A 432 18.29 2.54 36.45
C VAL A 432 19.31 3.11 37.43
N THR A 433 18.96 4.20 38.13
CA THR A 433 19.81 4.81 39.15
C THR A 433 20.02 3.90 40.36
N GLU A 434 18.98 3.18 40.79
CA GLU A 434 19.01 2.30 41.95
C GLU A 434 19.86 1.04 41.71
N TYR A 435 19.71 0.39 40.56
CA TYR A 435 20.35 -0.89 40.27
C TYR A 435 21.67 -0.79 39.50
N GLY A 436 21.87 0.28 38.73
CA GLY A 436 22.97 0.33 37.77
C GLY A 436 22.88 -0.74 36.68
N ASP A 437 21.71 -1.36 36.52
CA ASP A 437 21.40 -2.43 35.56
C ASP A 437 20.12 -2.06 34.83
N VAL A 438 20.27 -1.64 33.57
CA VAL A 438 19.18 -1.15 32.72
C VAL A 438 18.20 -2.27 32.36
N GLN A 439 18.67 -3.50 32.16
CA GLN A 439 17.80 -4.61 31.81
C GLN A 439 16.91 -4.99 32.99
N LYS A 440 17.50 -5.08 34.18
CA LYS A 440 16.73 -5.31 35.42
C LYS A 440 15.73 -4.18 35.69
N ALA A 441 16.13 -2.92 35.47
CA ALA A 441 15.25 -1.77 35.62
C ALA A 441 14.03 -1.84 34.68
N LYS A 442 14.22 -2.31 33.44
CA LYS A 442 13.13 -2.52 32.48
C LYS A 442 12.16 -3.61 32.92
N GLU A 443 12.68 -4.76 33.35
CA GLU A 443 11.87 -5.89 33.84
C GLU A 443 10.99 -5.48 35.03
N GLU A 444 11.55 -4.75 36.00
CA GLU A 444 10.80 -4.27 37.15
C GLU A 444 9.82 -3.13 36.80
N THR A 445 10.14 -2.30 35.80
CA THR A 445 9.21 -1.29 35.29
C THR A 445 8.02 -1.94 34.59
N VAL A 446 8.24 -2.98 33.78
CA VAL A 446 7.15 -3.76 33.15
C VAL A 446 6.30 -4.47 34.19
N ALA A 447 6.92 -5.06 35.22
CA ALA A 447 6.17 -5.68 36.31
C ALA A 447 5.29 -4.66 37.05
N TRP A 448 5.76 -3.42 37.23
CA TRP A 448 4.97 -2.33 37.79
C TRP A 448 3.85 -1.86 36.86
N LEU A 449 4.11 -1.76 35.55
CA LEU A 449 3.09 -1.42 34.56
C LEU A 449 1.92 -2.41 34.59
N GLN A 450 2.21 -3.71 34.71
CA GLN A 450 1.19 -4.77 34.79
C GLN A 450 0.32 -4.70 36.06
N THR A 451 0.64 -3.85 37.03
CA THR A 451 -0.21 -3.60 38.20
C THR A 451 -1.07 -2.33 38.09
N GLN A 452 -0.95 -1.55 37.02
CA GLN A 452 -1.77 -0.36 36.80
C GLN A 452 -3.12 -0.77 36.20
N ASP A 453 -4.22 -0.19 36.69
CA ASP A 453 -5.58 -0.59 36.30
C ASP A 453 -5.86 -0.26 34.82
N GLU A 454 -5.21 0.78 34.29
CA GLU A 454 -5.35 1.28 32.91
C GLU A 454 -4.52 0.47 31.90
N VAL A 455 -3.59 -0.38 32.36
CA VAL A 455 -2.66 -1.13 31.51
C VAL A 455 -3.19 -2.54 31.28
N GLU A 456 -3.63 -2.82 30.05
CA GLU A 456 -4.12 -4.14 29.68
C GLU A 456 -2.96 -5.13 29.45
N HIS A 457 -1.85 -4.65 28.89
CA HIS A 457 -0.68 -5.47 28.63
C HIS A 457 0.60 -4.62 28.59
N ALA A 458 1.73 -5.18 28.99
CA ALA A 458 3.02 -4.51 28.90
C ALA A 458 4.16 -5.51 28.76
N GLY A 459 5.23 -5.09 28.07
CA GLY A 459 6.38 -5.92 27.77
C GLY A 459 7.63 -5.12 27.41
N ILE A 460 8.70 -5.86 27.09
CA ILE A 460 9.97 -5.33 26.61
C ILE A 460 10.11 -5.71 25.14
N SER A 461 10.66 -4.82 24.31
CA SER A 461 10.99 -5.15 22.92
C SER A 461 12.22 -6.04 22.81
N GLY A 462 12.10 -7.15 22.07
CA GLY A 462 13.20 -8.01 21.59
C GLY A 462 14.36 -8.20 22.60
N GLU A 463 15.60 -8.06 22.13
CA GLU A 463 16.82 -8.16 22.95
C GLU A 463 17.01 -7.00 23.96
N GLY A 464 15.96 -6.58 24.69
CA GLY A 464 16.09 -5.68 25.84
C GLY A 464 16.09 -4.20 25.49
N GLY A 465 15.40 -3.82 24.42
CA GLY A 465 15.44 -2.50 23.80
C GLY A 465 14.67 -1.41 24.51
N SER A 466 13.35 -1.48 24.44
CA SER A 466 12.41 -0.45 24.88
C SER A 466 11.24 -1.09 25.61
N ILE A 467 10.51 -0.30 26.40
CA ILE A 467 9.31 -0.77 27.12
C ILE A 467 8.09 -0.40 26.29
N TRP A 468 7.12 -1.30 26.16
CA TRP A 468 5.84 -1.03 25.54
C TRP A 468 4.69 -1.41 26.45
N TYR A 469 3.55 -0.79 26.22
CA TYR A 469 2.29 -1.11 26.87
C TYR A 469 1.09 -0.85 25.95
N LEU A 470 0.03 -1.62 26.17
CA LEU A 470 -1.29 -1.45 25.61
C LEU A 470 -2.21 -1.01 26.75
N LEU A 471 -2.81 0.17 26.60
CA LEU A 471 -3.84 0.65 27.52
C LEU A 471 -5.19 -0.01 27.21
N ASP A 472 -6.04 -0.14 28.21
CA ASP A 472 -7.39 -0.73 28.11
C ASP A 472 -8.29 -0.03 27.06
N ASN A 473 -8.01 1.25 26.82
CA ASN A 473 -8.66 2.11 25.84
C ASN A 473 -8.20 1.85 24.38
N GLY A 474 -7.22 0.95 24.18
CA GLY A 474 -6.68 0.56 22.89
C GLY A 474 -5.44 1.35 22.44
N ILE A 475 -4.99 2.35 23.20
CA ILE A 475 -3.81 3.15 22.85
C ILE A 475 -2.54 2.34 23.10
N LEU A 476 -1.71 2.29 22.07
CA LEU A 476 -0.37 1.73 22.10
C LEU A 476 0.62 2.80 22.58
N GLY A 477 1.37 2.48 23.63
CA GLY A 477 2.37 3.36 24.22
C GLY A 477 3.71 2.68 24.45
N GLY A 478 4.72 3.47 24.77
CA GLY A 478 6.04 2.95 25.12
C GLY A 478 7.05 4.00 25.52
N ILE A 479 8.14 3.52 26.11
CA ILE A 479 9.32 4.31 26.45
C ILE A 479 10.51 3.72 25.69
N SER A 480 11.10 4.54 24.82
CA SER A 480 12.34 4.19 24.16
C SER A 480 13.49 4.15 25.17
N ALA A 481 14.24 3.05 25.17
CA ALA A 481 15.37 2.86 26.09
C ALA A 481 16.56 2.21 25.36
N ALA A 482 16.81 2.67 24.14
CA ALA A 482 17.82 2.12 23.25
C ALA A 482 19.23 2.17 23.88
N PRO A 483 20.13 1.24 23.50
CA PRO A 483 21.49 1.23 24.02
C PRO A 483 22.24 2.54 23.73
N GLU A 484 23.12 2.93 24.65
CA GLU A 484 24.02 4.07 24.46
C GLU A 484 24.86 3.91 23.17
N ASN A 485 25.22 5.03 22.54
CA ASN A 485 25.97 5.09 21.28
C ASN A 485 25.27 4.54 20.03
N THR A 486 23.96 4.29 20.11
CA THR A 486 23.13 3.92 18.95
C THR A 486 22.33 5.14 18.46
N LYS A 487 21.72 5.02 17.29
CA LYS A 487 20.78 6.02 16.76
C LYS A 487 19.40 5.92 17.44
N GLY A 488 19.20 5.06 18.44
CA GLY A 488 17.95 5.00 19.18
C GLY A 488 17.77 6.19 20.13
N LEU A 489 16.54 6.45 20.55
CA LEU A 489 16.27 7.52 21.51
C LEU A 489 16.65 7.01 22.91
N SER A 490 17.76 7.51 23.47
CA SER A 490 18.20 7.25 24.85
C SER A 490 17.92 8.46 25.76
N SER A 491 17.51 8.21 27.02
CA SER A 491 17.34 9.24 28.05
C SER A 491 18.66 9.64 28.73
N THR A 492 19.78 8.96 28.43
CA THR A 492 21.13 9.29 28.94
C THR A 492 22.00 9.85 27.83
N VAL A 493 22.48 11.09 28.00
CA VAL A 493 23.26 11.85 26.99
C VAL A 493 24.77 11.61 27.19
N ASP A 494 25.50 11.18 26.15
CA ASP A 494 26.72 11.80 25.57
C ASP A 494 27.53 10.85 24.64
N GLU A 495 28.38 11.47 23.81
CA GLU A 495 28.98 11.05 22.54
C GLU A 495 30.04 9.92 22.51
N ALA A 496 30.04 9.21 21.38
CA ALA A 496 31.15 8.71 20.54
C ALA A 496 32.28 7.80 21.12
N SER A 497 32.44 6.59 20.55
CA SER A 497 33.51 6.23 19.60
C SER A 497 33.66 4.72 19.32
N SER A 498 34.21 4.42 18.13
CA SER A 498 34.56 3.16 17.45
C SER A 498 35.00 1.96 18.32
N SER A 499 34.83 0.69 17.95
CA SER A 499 35.45 0.01 16.78
C SER A 499 35.21 -1.50 16.84
N ASN A 500 35.55 -2.18 15.74
CA ASN A 500 35.72 -3.63 15.49
C ASN A 500 34.52 -4.41 14.95
N ALA A 501 34.58 -4.59 13.63
CA ALA A 501 33.77 -5.48 12.83
C ALA A 501 34.13 -6.95 13.09
N LEU A 502 33.10 -7.77 13.26
CA LEU A 502 33.13 -9.22 13.07
C LEU A 502 32.05 -9.59 12.05
N ALA A 503 32.39 -10.53 11.18
CA ALA A 503 31.63 -10.82 9.96
C ALA A 503 30.31 -11.56 10.24
N ALA A 504 29.22 -10.98 9.72
CA ALA A 504 27.98 -11.68 9.37
C ALA A 504 27.52 -11.15 8.01
N ASN A 505 26.95 -12.04 7.18
CA ASN A 505 26.68 -11.78 5.77
C ASN A 505 25.58 -10.71 5.57
N ALA A 506 25.81 -9.79 4.62
CA ALA A 506 24.79 -8.90 4.10
C ALA A 506 23.59 -9.71 3.58
N LEU A 507 22.37 -9.28 3.91
CA LEU A 507 21.15 -9.91 3.43
C LEU A 507 20.65 -9.17 2.18
N THR A 508 20.70 -9.87 1.05
CA THR A 508 19.93 -9.52 -0.16
C THR A 508 18.72 -10.46 -0.21
N GLN A 509 17.50 -9.95 -0.05
CA GLN A 509 16.29 -10.73 -0.30
C GLN A 509 15.71 -10.39 -1.68
N ASP A 510 15.75 -11.38 -2.58
CA ASP A 510 15.09 -11.47 -3.90
C ASP A 510 15.09 -10.19 -4.76
N VAL A 511 16.22 -9.92 -5.42
CA VAL A 511 16.25 -9.01 -6.57
C VAL A 511 15.74 -9.75 -7.80
N LYS A 512 14.56 -9.36 -8.28
CA LYS A 512 14.08 -9.73 -9.62
C LYS A 512 13.76 -8.48 -10.43
N GLN A 513 14.14 -8.54 -11.70
CA GLN A 513 13.99 -7.55 -12.78
C GLN A 513 14.96 -6.36 -12.76
N THR A 514 15.60 -6.15 -13.92
CA THR A 514 16.43 -4.98 -14.23
C THR A 514 15.58 -4.00 -15.04
N VAL A 515 15.57 -2.75 -14.58
CA VAL A 515 15.08 -1.51 -15.21
C VAL A 515 13.58 -1.17 -15.02
N ALA A 516 13.17 -0.93 -13.77
CA ALA A 516 12.18 0.13 -13.47
C ALA A 516 12.92 1.33 -12.84
N THR A 517 12.42 2.54 -13.06
CA THR A 517 12.92 3.76 -12.43
C THR A 517 11.91 4.22 -11.40
N ILE A 518 12.30 5.04 -10.41
CA ILE A 518 11.34 5.63 -9.46
C ILE A 518 10.14 6.24 -10.19
N GLY A 519 8.93 6.13 -9.65
CA GLY A 519 7.75 6.68 -10.29
C GLY A 519 7.61 8.19 -10.15
N SER A 520 8.24 8.80 -9.14
CA SER A 520 8.21 10.25 -8.92
C SER A 520 9.61 10.80 -8.70
N LYS A 521 9.93 11.98 -9.23
CA LYS A 521 11.20 12.66 -8.95
C LYS A 521 11.21 13.44 -7.63
N ARG A 522 10.10 13.44 -6.90
CA ARG A 522 10.07 14.08 -5.58
C ARG A 522 10.87 13.25 -4.60
N VAL A 523 11.72 13.94 -3.85
CA VAL A 523 12.60 13.36 -2.85
C VAL A 523 12.27 14.00 -1.51
N ALA A 524 11.91 13.21 -0.51
CA ALA A 524 11.76 13.69 0.86
C ALA A 524 12.98 13.28 1.69
N VAL A 525 13.71 14.26 2.24
CA VAL A 525 14.74 14.04 3.26
C VAL A 525 14.19 14.50 4.60
N ILE A 526 13.90 13.55 5.48
CA ILE A 526 13.07 13.73 6.66
C ILE A 526 13.91 13.49 7.91
N SER A 527 14.04 14.51 8.76
CA SER A 527 14.82 14.49 10.00
C SER A 527 14.00 15.05 11.17
N PRO A 528 13.12 14.24 11.80
CA PRO A 528 12.20 14.72 12.84
C PRO A 528 12.88 15.11 14.15
N PHE A 529 14.17 14.80 14.30
CA PHE A 529 14.97 15.12 15.48
C PHE A 529 16.25 15.87 15.09
N SER A 530 16.20 16.70 14.05
CA SER A 530 17.39 17.33 13.45
C SER A 530 18.19 18.21 14.43
N GLY A 531 17.53 18.78 15.45
CA GLY A 531 18.18 19.54 16.52
C GLY A 531 18.70 18.70 17.71
N LYS A 532 18.33 17.42 17.80
CA LYS A 532 18.67 16.51 18.91
C LYS A 532 19.60 15.37 18.49
N LEU A 533 19.47 14.90 17.25
CA LEU A 533 20.42 14.02 16.60
C LEU A 533 21.53 14.88 15.98
N GLN A 534 22.79 14.65 16.37
CA GLN A 534 23.93 15.27 15.69
C GLN A 534 24.12 14.78 14.23
N SER A 535 23.16 14.00 13.69
CA SER A 535 23.13 13.51 12.30
C SER A 535 22.93 14.60 11.24
N SER A 536 22.44 15.78 11.65
CA SER A 536 21.89 16.78 10.72
C SER A 536 22.82 17.12 9.55
N THR A 537 24.13 17.22 9.77
CA THR A 537 25.13 17.57 8.73
C THR A 537 25.25 16.55 7.59
N VAL A 538 24.96 15.26 7.82
CA VAL A 538 25.09 14.22 6.79
C VAL A 538 23.81 14.09 5.97
N TYR A 539 22.64 14.20 6.59
CA TYR A 539 21.38 14.27 5.85
C TYR A 539 21.18 15.63 5.15
N ASP A 540 21.80 16.70 5.66
CA ASP A 540 22.09 17.93 4.91
C ASP A 540 22.86 17.61 3.62
N THR A 541 23.86 16.73 3.69
CA THR A 541 24.66 16.33 2.53
C THR A 541 23.87 15.47 1.56
N VAL A 542 23.05 14.52 2.02
CA VAL A 542 22.14 13.73 1.14
C VAL A 542 21.16 14.65 0.42
N TYR A 543 20.55 15.60 1.13
CA TYR A 543 19.72 16.64 0.52
C TYR A 543 20.50 17.41 -0.54
N ASN A 544 21.72 17.86 -0.22
CA ASN A 544 22.55 18.59 -1.17
C ASN A 544 22.97 17.74 -2.38
N ASN A 545 23.21 16.43 -2.23
CA ASN A 545 23.53 15.53 -3.34
C ASN A 545 22.37 15.51 -4.36
N PHE A 546 21.13 15.37 -3.88
CA PHE A 546 19.98 15.43 -4.78
C PHE A 546 19.76 16.82 -5.40
N VAL A 547 19.95 17.89 -4.64
CA VAL A 547 19.80 19.28 -5.13
C VAL A 547 20.88 19.66 -6.15
N GLN A 548 22.11 19.19 -5.96
CA GLN A 548 23.27 19.49 -6.80
C GLN A 548 23.44 18.45 -7.92
N SER A 549 22.66 17.38 -7.92
CA SER A 549 22.69 16.36 -8.95
C SER A 549 22.47 17.01 -10.32
N ASN A 550 23.12 16.46 -11.35
CA ASN A 550 22.81 16.81 -12.75
C ASN A 550 21.39 16.39 -13.16
N TYR A 551 20.66 15.73 -12.26
CA TYR A 551 19.31 15.27 -12.44
C TYR A 551 18.35 16.14 -11.61
N PRO A 552 17.28 16.65 -12.22
CA PRO A 552 16.41 17.65 -11.62
C PRO A 552 15.37 17.00 -10.70
N PHE A 553 15.84 16.53 -9.55
CA PHE A 553 14.99 16.08 -8.46
C PHE A 553 14.25 17.26 -7.82
N LEU A 554 13.04 17.01 -7.35
CA LEU A 554 12.28 17.97 -6.53
C LEU A 554 12.47 17.59 -5.08
N VAL A 555 13.46 18.20 -4.43
CA VAL A 555 13.93 17.78 -3.11
C VAL A 555 13.31 18.63 -2.02
N GLU A 556 12.63 17.97 -1.09
CA GLU A 556 12.04 18.58 0.09
C GLU A 556 12.81 18.16 1.33
N ARG A 557 12.97 19.12 2.23
CA ARG A 557 13.64 18.92 3.51
C ARG A 557 12.67 19.15 4.65
N VAL A 558 12.41 18.09 5.41
CA VAL A 558 11.36 18.08 6.43
C VAL A 558 12.02 17.83 7.78
N LYS A 559 11.92 18.80 8.69
CA LYS A 559 12.67 18.79 9.95
C LYS A 559 11.76 18.97 11.16
N ASP A 560 12.18 18.37 12.26
CA ASP A 560 11.60 18.58 13.58
C ASP A 560 10.07 18.44 13.52
N THR A 561 9.31 19.42 14.03
CA THR A 561 7.84 19.38 14.07
C THR A 561 7.17 19.43 12.69
N ALA A 562 7.89 19.75 11.60
CA ALA A 562 7.33 19.67 10.26
C ALA A 562 7.25 18.22 9.75
N ALA A 563 8.00 17.29 10.37
CA ALA A 563 7.84 15.85 10.14
C ALA A 563 6.72 15.31 11.04
N ASP A 564 5.52 15.88 10.88
CA ASP A 564 4.32 15.54 11.64
C ASP A 564 3.57 14.35 11.05
N VAL A 565 2.54 13.87 11.74
CA VAL A 565 1.75 12.70 11.31
C VAL A 565 1.12 12.93 9.93
N ASN A 566 0.64 14.14 9.63
CA ASN A 566 -0.03 14.44 8.37
C ASN A 566 0.95 14.42 7.19
N PHE A 567 2.17 14.90 7.36
CA PHE A 567 3.23 14.76 6.36
C PHE A 567 3.45 13.29 5.97
N PHE A 568 3.51 12.39 6.97
CA PHE A 568 3.70 10.96 6.73
C PHE A 568 2.50 10.27 6.05
N LYS A 569 1.30 10.88 6.04
CA LYS A 569 0.17 10.35 5.26
C LYS A 569 0.37 10.48 3.75
N GLY A 570 1.25 11.38 3.30
CA GLY A 570 1.45 11.70 1.88
C GLY A 570 2.81 11.26 1.32
N LEU A 571 3.36 10.11 1.72
CA LEU A 571 4.64 9.63 1.16
C LEU A 571 4.51 9.09 -0.27
N ASN A 572 3.31 8.71 -0.71
CA ASN A 572 3.05 8.16 -2.06
C ASN A 572 3.36 9.14 -3.21
N GLN A 573 3.45 10.44 -2.95
CA GLN A 573 3.91 11.43 -3.93
C GLN A 573 5.43 11.45 -4.18
N TYR A 574 6.23 10.74 -3.36
CA TYR A 574 7.69 10.75 -3.44
C TYR A 574 8.21 9.45 -4.06
N GLY A 575 9.16 9.56 -5.00
CA GLY A 575 9.89 8.40 -5.51
C GLY A 575 11.18 8.13 -4.74
N VAL A 576 11.60 9.03 -3.86
CA VAL A 576 12.63 8.74 -2.85
C VAL A 576 12.19 9.30 -1.48
N VAL A 577 12.22 8.45 -0.45
CA VAL A 577 11.94 8.80 0.94
C VAL A 577 13.15 8.43 1.79
N VAL A 578 13.75 9.41 2.45
CA VAL A 578 14.95 9.24 3.29
C VAL A 578 14.60 9.62 4.72
N LEU A 579 14.62 8.64 5.64
CA LEU A 579 14.24 8.81 7.04
C LEU A 579 15.47 8.84 7.95
N ASP A 580 15.68 9.99 8.60
CA ASP A 580 16.65 10.22 9.67
C ASP A 580 15.94 10.37 11.01
N THR A 581 15.49 9.25 11.56
CA THR A 581 14.69 9.26 12.80
C THR A 581 15.07 8.09 13.70
N HIS A 582 14.51 8.10 14.91
CA HIS A 582 14.57 7.00 15.86
C HIS A 582 13.55 5.92 15.50
N GLY A 583 13.82 4.68 15.89
CA GLY A 583 12.93 3.54 15.66
C GLY A 583 13.28 2.39 16.58
N ASP A 584 12.34 1.46 16.68
CA ASP A 584 12.48 0.20 17.41
C ASP A 584 11.38 -0.75 16.90
N THR A 585 11.32 -1.94 17.47
CA THR A 585 10.18 -2.85 17.34
C THR A 585 9.33 -2.79 18.59
N PHE A 586 8.03 -2.55 18.47
CA PHE A 586 7.12 -2.53 19.59
C PHE A 586 6.00 -3.55 19.40
N TYR A 587 5.42 -3.99 20.53
CA TYR A 587 4.30 -4.94 20.59
C TYR A 587 4.67 -6.35 20.16
N ASP A 588 3.80 -7.31 20.43
CA ASP A 588 3.95 -8.71 20.06
C ASP A 588 2.61 -9.28 19.59
N GLU A 589 2.59 -10.56 19.23
CA GLU A 589 1.38 -11.23 18.75
C GLU A 589 0.22 -11.13 19.75
N THR A 590 0.50 -11.05 21.06
CA THR A 590 -0.53 -10.92 22.10
C THR A 590 -1.27 -9.59 21.96
N VAL A 591 -0.53 -8.49 21.79
CA VAL A 591 -1.10 -7.15 21.58
C VAL A 591 -1.89 -7.11 20.27
N LEU A 592 -1.33 -7.64 19.19
CA LEU A 592 -1.99 -7.66 17.88
C LEU A 592 -3.29 -8.46 17.92
N GLN A 593 -3.28 -9.64 18.56
CA GLN A 593 -4.47 -10.47 18.72
C GLN A 593 -5.54 -9.79 19.58
N LYS A 594 -5.16 -9.04 20.62
CA LYS A 594 -6.11 -8.26 21.44
C LYS A 594 -6.79 -7.18 20.61
N LEU A 595 -6.02 -6.41 19.84
CA LEU A 595 -6.54 -5.38 18.94
C LEU A 595 -7.41 -5.98 17.82
N HIS A 596 -7.01 -7.13 17.26
CA HIS A 596 -7.84 -7.89 16.32
C HIS A 596 -9.18 -8.33 16.94
N ASN A 597 -9.15 -8.93 18.13
CA ASN A 597 -10.35 -9.40 18.80
C ASN A 597 -11.30 -8.26 19.18
N LYS A 598 -10.75 -7.11 19.61
CA LYS A 598 -11.52 -5.97 20.07
C LYS A 598 -12.09 -5.13 18.91
N TYR A 599 -11.27 -4.86 17.91
CA TYR A 599 -11.58 -3.87 16.87
C TYR A 599 -11.59 -4.44 15.45
N GLY A 600 -11.30 -5.73 15.29
CA GLY A 600 -11.20 -6.33 13.97
C GLY A 600 -10.00 -5.83 13.20
N ILE A 601 -8.93 -5.41 13.87
CA ILE A 601 -7.74 -4.91 13.18
C ILE A 601 -6.95 -6.11 12.67
N ASP A 602 -6.91 -6.26 11.34
CA ASP A 602 -6.13 -7.30 10.69
C ASP A 602 -4.71 -6.76 10.42
N PHE A 603 -3.80 -7.05 11.34
CA PHE A 603 -2.39 -6.76 11.13
C PHE A 603 -1.84 -7.74 10.09
N LYS A 604 -1.28 -7.19 9.01
CA LYS A 604 -0.73 -7.99 7.91
C LYS A 604 0.50 -8.81 8.31
N TYR A 605 1.16 -8.44 9.41
CA TYR A 605 2.39 -9.07 9.90
C TYR A 605 2.23 -9.51 11.35
N ALA A 606 2.51 -10.79 11.59
CA ALA A 606 2.62 -11.38 12.92
C ALA A 606 3.92 -10.94 13.62
N GLY A 607 3.89 -10.90 14.95
CA GLY A 607 5.03 -10.56 15.80
C GLY A 607 5.29 -9.05 15.97
N PRO A 608 6.47 -8.66 16.47
CA PRO A 608 6.75 -7.26 16.78
C PRO A 608 6.64 -6.34 15.58
N GLN A 609 6.06 -5.16 15.78
CA GLN A 609 5.90 -4.17 14.72
C GLN A 609 7.10 -3.22 14.70
N VAL A 610 7.82 -3.15 13.58
CA VAL A 610 8.85 -2.13 13.36
C VAL A 610 8.19 -0.75 13.26
N MET A 611 8.70 0.24 13.99
CA MET A 611 8.14 1.59 14.04
C MET A 611 9.24 2.64 13.99
N PHE A 612 8.87 3.83 13.53
CA PHE A 612 9.77 4.98 13.53
C PHE A 612 9.06 6.24 14.03
N LEU A 613 9.81 7.13 14.68
CA LEU A 613 9.24 8.30 15.35
C LEU A 613 9.02 9.46 14.38
N THR A 614 7.95 10.20 14.62
CA THR A 614 7.68 11.52 14.04
C THR A 614 8.31 12.62 14.90
N GLY A 615 8.25 13.86 14.42
CA GLY A 615 8.69 15.04 15.18
C GLY A 615 7.55 15.70 15.95
N GLU A 616 6.33 15.17 15.80
CA GLU A 616 5.12 15.66 16.45
C GLU A 616 4.97 15.04 17.85
N LYS A 617 4.78 15.91 18.84
CA LYS A 617 4.49 15.49 20.21
C LYS A 617 3.01 15.17 20.39
N ALA A 618 2.72 14.15 21.19
CA ALA A 618 1.36 13.79 21.54
C ALA A 618 0.79 14.72 22.62
N THR A 619 0.09 15.77 22.19
CA THR A 619 -0.70 16.67 23.06
C THR A 619 -2.13 16.16 23.28
N ALA A 620 -2.85 16.67 24.27
CA ALA A 620 -4.26 16.33 24.47
C ALA A 620 -5.12 16.62 23.22
N GLU A 621 -4.87 17.74 22.54
CA GLU A 621 -5.58 18.12 21.32
C GLU A 621 -5.27 17.19 20.14
N SER A 622 -3.99 16.89 19.90
CA SER A 622 -3.59 15.99 18.81
C SER A 622 -4.04 14.54 19.06
N LYS A 623 -4.07 14.08 20.32
CA LYS A 623 -4.59 12.74 20.64
C LYS A 623 -6.07 12.60 20.30
N LYS A 624 -6.85 13.67 20.45
CA LYS A 624 -8.25 13.72 19.98
C LYS A 624 -8.31 13.68 18.45
N ALA A 625 -7.46 14.47 17.78
CA ALA A 625 -7.41 14.50 16.31
C ALA A 625 -7.01 13.15 15.69
N TYR A 626 -6.18 12.37 16.38
CA TYR A 626 -5.69 11.06 15.91
C TYR A 626 -6.25 9.87 16.71
N GLU A 627 -7.34 10.05 17.44
CA GLU A 627 -7.87 8.99 18.32
C GLU A 627 -8.15 7.69 17.56
N LEU A 628 -8.62 7.82 16.31
CA LEU A 628 -8.90 6.70 15.43
C LEU A 628 -7.61 5.93 15.10
N ASP A 629 -6.56 6.65 14.69
CA ASP A 629 -5.27 6.06 14.34
C ASP A 629 -4.57 5.43 15.54
N LEU A 630 -4.72 6.02 16.72
CA LEU A 630 -4.22 5.47 17.98
C LEU A 630 -4.94 4.16 18.33
N LYS A 631 -6.28 4.13 18.27
CA LYS A 631 -7.06 2.90 18.55
C LYS A 631 -6.87 1.80 17.52
N LYS A 632 -6.63 2.18 16.27
CA LYS A 632 -6.34 1.24 15.17
C LYS A 632 -4.91 0.70 15.22
N GLY A 633 -4.09 1.14 16.18
CA GLY A 633 -2.68 0.79 16.23
C GLY A 633 -1.93 1.21 14.96
N ARG A 634 -2.38 2.27 14.29
CA ARG A 634 -1.64 2.92 13.19
C ARG A 634 -0.60 3.86 13.76
N LEU A 635 -0.95 4.55 14.84
CA LEU A 635 -0.02 5.34 15.64
C LEU A 635 0.18 4.70 17.00
N ALA A 636 1.37 4.89 17.55
CA ALA A 636 1.62 4.73 18.97
C ALA A 636 2.23 6.01 19.54
N ILE A 637 2.26 6.11 20.87
CA ILE A 637 2.91 7.20 21.59
C ILE A 637 4.15 6.66 22.27
N ILE A 638 5.32 7.05 21.77
CA ILE A 638 6.60 6.57 22.27
C ILE A 638 7.41 7.77 22.77
N SER A 639 7.72 7.79 24.07
CA SER A 639 8.52 8.85 24.69
C SER A 639 8.03 10.28 24.36
N GLY A 640 6.71 10.45 24.28
CA GLY A 640 5.99 11.70 24.08
C GLY A 640 5.74 12.07 22.62
N TYR A 641 6.17 11.23 21.67
CA TYR A 641 6.08 11.47 20.23
C TYR A 641 5.20 10.42 19.56
N TYR A 642 4.52 10.81 18.48
CA TYR A 642 3.84 9.83 17.64
C TYR A 642 4.86 8.97 16.90
N ALA A 643 4.55 7.69 16.79
CA ALA A 643 5.34 6.71 16.08
C ALA A 643 4.51 6.05 14.98
N ILE A 644 5.08 5.96 13.78
CA ILE A 644 4.46 5.39 12.59
C ILE A 644 4.63 3.88 12.60
N THR A 645 3.52 3.14 12.47
CA THR A 645 3.50 1.67 12.37
C THR A 645 3.41 1.19 10.91
N PRO A 646 3.61 -0.12 10.64
CA PRO A 646 3.34 -0.70 9.33
C PRO A 646 1.88 -0.52 8.88
N SER A 647 0.93 -0.57 9.81
CA SER A 647 -0.50 -0.35 9.53
C SER A 647 -0.79 1.07 9.04
N PHE A 648 -0.06 2.07 9.53
CA PHE A 648 -0.17 3.45 9.06
C PHE A 648 0.31 3.59 7.61
N ILE A 649 1.48 3.02 7.29
CA ILE A 649 2.01 3.03 5.92
C ILE A 649 1.02 2.31 4.99
N THR A 650 0.56 1.12 5.38
CA THR A 650 -0.42 0.33 4.63
C THR A 650 -1.69 1.14 4.35
N ARG A 651 -2.17 1.92 5.33
CA ARG A 651 -3.43 2.67 5.23
C ARG A 651 -3.33 3.93 4.38
N TYR A 652 -2.30 4.74 4.59
CA TYR A 652 -2.24 6.11 4.06
C TYR A 652 -1.36 6.26 2.84
N ASN A 653 -0.39 5.38 2.66
CA ASN A 653 0.60 5.48 1.60
C ASN A 653 0.35 4.41 0.55
N ASP A 654 -0.88 4.26 0.09
CA ASP A 654 -1.18 3.39 -1.05
C ASP A 654 -0.57 3.98 -2.34
N MET A 655 -0.24 3.10 -3.29
CA MET A 655 0.32 3.50 -4.58
C MET A 655 1.65 4.28 -4.50
N LEU A 656 2.59 3.84 -3.65
CA LEU A 656 4.00 4.26 -3.72
C LEU A 656 4.55 3.85 -5.09
N PRO A 657 4.89 4.75 -6.02
CA PRO A 657 5.14 4.36 -7.39
C PRO A 657 6.63 4.00 -7.53
N ASP A 658 7.01 2.72 -7.33
CA ASP A 658 8.41 2.28 -7.35
C ASP A 658 9.33 3.15 -6.47
N THR A 659 8.82 3.61 -5.33
CA THR A 659 9.55 4.48 -4.39
C THR A 659 10.78 3.79 -3.82
N ILE A 660 11.91 4.51 -3.75
CA ILE A 660 13.09 4.11 -2.98
C ILE A 660 12.91 4.64 -1.55
N VAL A 661 12.83 3.74 -0.58
CA VAL A 661 12.72 4.08 0.84
C VAL A 661 14.03 3.74 1.52
N TYR A 662 14.69 4.74 2.10
CA TYR A 662 15.80 4.55 3.03
C TYR A 662 15.32 4.82 4.44
N ASN A 663 15.17 3.78 5.25
CA ASN A 663 14.81 3.93 6.66
C ASN A 663 16.03 3.81 7.57
N GLY A 664 16.62 4.96 7.89
CA GLY A 664 17.81 5.02 8.74
C GLY A 664 17.54 4.84 10.23
N SER A 665 16.32 4.48 10.65
CA SER A 665 16.03 4.25 12.07
C SER A 665 16.54 2.89 12.55
N CYS A 666 16.81 2.77 13.85
CA CYS A 666 17.19 1.49 14.46
C CYS A 666 16.11 0.44 14.22
N ARG A 667 16.51 -0.81 13.98
CA ARG A 667 15.61 -1.96 13.77
C ARG A 667 14.63 -1.81 12.60
N SER A 668 14.86 -0.87 11.68
CA SER A 668 14.01 -0.65 10.51
C SER A 668 13.86 -1.88 9.60
N ALA A 669 14.81 -2.82 9.68
CA ALA A 669 14.78 -4.12 9.02
C ALA A 669 14.95 -5.29 10.01
N TYR A 670 14.51 -5.13 11.27
CA TYR A 670 14.53 -6.21 12.28
C TYR A 670 13.68 -7.41 11.85
N ASN A 671 12.53 -7.12 11.27
CA ASN A 671 11.73 -8.08 10.52
C ASN A 671 11.19 -7.39 9.26
N ASP A 672 10.38 -8.13 8.52
CA ASP A 672 9.88 -7.69 7.22
C ASP A 672 8.66 -6.74 7.33
N SER A 673 8.12 -6.45 8.52
CA SER A 673 6.81 -5.79 8.66
C SER A 673 6.75 -4.39 8.04
N MET A 674 7.73 -3.54 8.33
CA MET A 674 7.77 -2.18 7.78
C MET A 674 8.20 -2.18 6.31
N ALA A 675 9.21 -2.97 5.96
CA ALA A 675 9.65 -3.09 4.57
C ALA A 675 8.49 -3.56 3.67
N ASP A 676 7.77 -4.60 4.07
CA ASP A 676 6.63 -5.12 3.32
C ASP A 676 5.45 -4.16 3.32
N ALA A 677 5.25 -3.32 4.36
CA ALA A 677 4.22 -2.28 4.30
C ALA A 677 4.49 -1.27 3.18
N PHE A 678 5.75 -0.84 3.01
CA PHE A 678 6.14 0.00 1.87
C PHE A 678 6.08 -0.75 0.53
N ILE A 679 6.70 -1.93 0.43
CA ILE A 679 6.79 -2.71 -0.81
C ILE A 679 5.41 -3.13 -1.30
N ASN A 680 4.53 -3.62 -0.42
CA ASN A 680 3.18 -4.03 -0.80
C ASN A 680 2.29 -2.86 -1.21
N ASN A 681 2.63 -1.64 -0.78
CA ASN A 681 1.97 -0.43 -1.24
C ASN A 681 2.63 0.16 -2.50
N GLY A 682 3.65 -0.50 -3.05
CA GLY A 682 4.24 -0.21 -4.37
C GLY A 682 5.69 0.30 -4.32
N ALA A 683 6.29 0.49 -3.14
CA ALA A 683 7.69 0.87 -3.08
C ALA A 683 8.56 -0.14 -3.84
N GLY A 684 9.50 0.36 -4.64
CA GLY A 684 10.37 -0.48 -5.44
C GLY A 684 11.52 -1.03 -4.60
N THR A 685 12.09 -0.22 -3.70
CA THR A 685 13.19 -0.65 -2.83
C THR A 685 13.00 -0.13 -1.41
N TYR A 686 13.36 -0.94 -0.43
CA TYR A 686 13.47 -0.56 0.97
C TYR A 686 14.88 -0.87 1.51
N TYR A 687 15.54 0.11 2.10
CA TYR A 687 16.77 -0.05 2.88
C TYR A 687 16.51 0.13 4.37
N GLY A 688 17.20 -0.65 5.19
CA GLY A 688 17.12 -0.52 6.64
C GLY A 688 18.18 -1.30 7.41
N TYR A 689 18.00 -1.40 8.71
CA TYR A 689 18.96 -1.98 9.65
C TYR A 689 18.34 -3.09 10.48
N THR A 690 19.04 -4.23 10.60
CA THR A 690 18.52 -5.40 11.32
C THR A 690 18.41 -5.20 12.83
N ASP A 691 19.17 -4.25 13.39
CA ASP A 691 19.17 -3.97 14.83
C ASP A 691 19.48 -2.49 15.15
N TYR A 692 19.89 -2.17 16.38
CA TYR A 692 20.34 -0.85 16.78
C TYR A 692 21.63 -0.43 16.05
N VAL A 693 21.48 0.48 15.09
CA VAL A 693 22.58 0.99 14.28
C VAL A 693 23.34 2.11 15.00
N LYS A 694 24.67 2.13 14.86
CA LYS A 694 25.51 3.24 15.30
C LYS A 694 25.32 4.43 14.37
N LEU A 695 25.20 5.62 14.97
CA LEU A 695 24.99 6.87 14.23
C LEU A 695 26.00 7.07 13.09
N ALA A 696 27.29 6.88 13.36
CA ALA A 696 28.35 7.09 12.38
C ALA A 696 28.32 6.10 11.20
N TYR A 697 27.82 4.88 11.42
CA TYR A 697 27.72 3.88 10.36
C TYR A 697 26.56 4.22 9.42
N ASP A 698 25.39 4.53 9.97
CA ASP A 698 24.23 4.97 9.18
C ASP A 698 24.57 6.21 8.34
N GLN A 699 25.25 7.19 8.93
CA GLN A 699 25.74 8.38 8.21
C GLN A 699 26.63 8.03 7.02
N ALA A 700 27.58 7.10 7.18
CA ALA A 700 28.47 6.70 6.09
C ALA A 700 27.72 5.95 4.99
N VAL A 701 26.83 5.02 5.37
CA VAL A 701 26.04 4.21 4.45
C VAL A 701 25.07 5.06 3.65
N VAL A 702 24.28 5.93 4.29
CA VAL A 702 23.29 6.77 3.60
C VAL A 702 23.97 7.69 2.58
N GLN A 703 25.13 8.26 2.93
CA GLN A 703 25.90 9.09 2.02
C GLN A 703 26.38 8.28 0.81
N SER A 704 26.95 7.09 1.03
CA SER A 704 27.43 6.22 -0.05
C SER A 704 26.30 5.78 -0.99
N VAL A 705 25.16 5.36 -0.44
CA VAL A 705 23.99 4.94 -1.23
C VAL A 705 23.49 6.07 -2.11
N PHE A 706 23.31 7.28 -1.56
CA PHE A 706 22.72 8.37 -2.33
C PHE A 706 23.70 9.09 -3.25
N THR A 707 25.01 9.05 -2.98
CA THR A 707 26.03 9.41 -4.00
C THR A 707 25.98 8.42 -5.16
N ALA A 708 25.89 7.11 -4.90
CA ALA A 708 25.78 6.10 -5.95
C ALA A 708 24.51 6.30 -6.81
N LEU A 709 23.35 6.50 -6.17
CA LEU A 709 22.06 6.67 -6.85
C LEU A 709 21.97 8.01 -7.62
N ALA A 710 22.25 9.13 -6.96
CA ALA A 710 22.02 10.46 -7.54
C ALA A 710 23.13 10.87 -8.51
N ASP A 711 24.40 10.64 -8.14
CA ASP A 711 25.55 11.17 -8.87
C ASP A 711 26.14 10.15 -9.84
N GLU A 712 26.26 8.89 -9.42
CA GLU A 712 26.92 7.84 -10.21
C GLU A 712 25.99 7.05 -11.12
N ASN A 713 24.67 7.34 -11.10
CA ASN A 713 23.66 6.65 -11.91
C ASN A 713 23.56 5.14 -11.64
N LYS A 714 23.93 4.70 -10.44
CA LYS A 714 23.79 3.31 -10.04
C LYS A 714 22.34 2.98 -9.73
N THR A 715 22.01 1.72 -9.91
CA THR A 715 20.75 1.13 -9.45
C THR A 715 20.79 0.91 -7.94
N THR A 716 19.64 0.61 -7.33
CA THR A 716 19.55 0.40 -5.88
C THR A 716 20.42 -0.76 -5.38
N GLU A 717 20.51 -1.85 -6.11
CA GLU A 717 21.40 -2.96 -5.77
C GLU A 717 22.88 -2.55 -5.88
N GLU A 718 23.26 -1.85 -6.94
CA GLU A 718 24.64 -1.37 -7.10
C GLU A 718 25.04 -0.35 -6.02
N ALA A 719 24.10 0.51 -5.61
CA ALA A 719 24.29 1.44 -4.50
C ALA A 719 24.44 0.71 -3.16
N PHE A 720 23.62 -0.32 -2.91
CA PHE A 720 23.77 -1.20 -1.75
C PHE A 720 25.15 -1.86 -1.72
N GLN A 721 25.56 -2.49 -2.82
CA GLN A 721 26.86 -3.16 -2.91
C GLN A 721 28.02 -2.17 -2.75
N ALA A 722 27.90 -0.95 -3.29
CA ALA A 722 28.90 0.10 -3.11
C ALA A 722 29.05 0.52 -1.64
N ALA A 723 27.94 0.72 -0.93
CA ALA A 723 27.95 1.08 0.49
C ALA A 723 28.53 -0.05 1.36
N VAL A 724 28.13 -1.31 1.10
CA VAL A 724 28.67 -2.50 1.78
C VAL A 724 30.17 -2.66 1.51
N ALA A 725 30.63 -2.43 0.28
CA ALA A 725 32.05 -2.50 -0.07
C ALA A 725 32.87 -1.39 0.62
N ALA A 726 32.31 -0.20 0.79
CA ALA A 726 32.99 0.95 1.38
C ALA A 726 33.03 0.90 2.92
N HIS A 727 31.97 0.42 3.56
CA HIS A 727 31.76 0.56 5.01
C HIS A 727 31.58 -0.77 5.76
N GLY A 728 31.54 -1.89 5.03
CA GLY A 728 31.18 -3.20 5.57
C GLY A 728 29.66 -3.39 5.63
N ALA A 729 29.22 -4.64 5.78
CA ALA A 729 27.80 -5.01 5.85
C ALA A 729 27.15 -4.80 7.22
N ASN A 730 27.96 -4.61 8.28
CA ASN A 730 27.52 -4.51 9.67
C ASN A 730 28.54 -3.65 10.46
N ASP A 731 28.06 -2.87 11.43
CA ASP A 731 28.87 -2.04 12.34
C ASP A 731 29.25 -2.71 13.67
N GLY A 732 28.93 -3.99 13.82
CA GLY A 732 29.05 -4.81 15.03
C GLY A 732 27.77 -4.94 15.85
N LEU A 733 26.72 -4.16 15.54
CA LEU A 733 25.40 -4.22 16.17
C LEU A 733 24.30 -4.50 15.14
N ALA A 734 24.29 -3.76 14.02
CA ALA A 734 23.25 -3.85 13.01
C ALA A 734 23.82 -4.08 11.61
N ALA A 735 23.20 -4.98 10.85
CA ALA A 735 23.51 -5.18 9.45
C ALA A 735 22.67 -4.26 8.56
N PHE A 736 23.31 -3.70 7.52
CA PHE A 736 22.61 -2.97 6.47
C PHE A 736 21.89 -3.95 5.53
N SER A 737 20.61 -3.70 5.28
CA SER A 737 19.71 -4.59 4.57
C SER A 737 19.01 -3.86 3.42
N MET A 738 18.76 -4.60 2.34
CA MET A 738 17.98 -4.15 1.19
C MET A 738 16.90 -5.20 0.88
N LYS A 739 15.68 -4.72 0.62
CA LYS A 739 14.55 -5.52 0.15
C LYS A 739 13.87 -4.84 -1.05
N GLY A 740 13.34 -5.65 -1.95
CA GLY A 740 12.58 -5.17 -3.11
C GLY A 740 13.35 -5.30 -4.43
N SER A 741 12.86 -4.59 -5.44
CA SER A 741 13.38 -4.56 -6.80
C SER A 741 14.68 -3.77 -6.92
N ASN A 742 15.43 -4.03 -7.98
CA ASN A 742 16.61 -3.25 -8.35
C ASN A 742 16.22 -2.15 -9.36
N ILE A 743 16.11 -0.92 -8.86
CA ILE A 743 15.57 0.22 -9.62
C ILE A 743 16.56 1.38 -9.72
N GLY A 744 16.41 2.18 -10.78
CA GLY A 744 17.19 3.39 -10.98
C GLY A 744 16.50 4.62 -10.35
N ALA A 745 17.27 5.56 -9.82
CA ALA A 745 16.73 6.80 -9.25
C ALA A 745 16.31 7.85 -10.31
N LYS A 746 16.45 7.59 -11.62
CA LYS A 746 16.25 8.60 -12.67
C LYS A 746 15.20 8.17 -13.67
N THR A 747 14.21 9.01 -13.90
CA THR A 747 13.13 8.76 -14.86
C THR A 747 13.43 9.35 -16.24
N GLU A 748 13.42 8.50 -17.26
CA GLU A 748 13.49 8.91 -18.66
C GLU A 748 12.14 8.67 -19.34
N GLY A 749 11.65 9.68 -20.06
CA GLY A 749 10.35 9.59 -20.73
C GLY A 749 9.15 9.54 -19.79
N VAL A 750 7.96 9.42 -20.39
CA VAL A 750 6.69 9.44 -19.67
C VAL A 750 6.42 8.06 -19.06
N ILE A 751 6.21 7.98 -17.75
CA ILE A 751 5.82 6.76 -17.05
C ILE A 751 4.31 6.60 -17.18
N ASN A 752 3.86 5.46 -17.71
CA ASN A 752 2.43 5.12 -17.84
C ASN A 752 1.60 6.24 -18.52
N GLY A 753 2.14 6.83 -19.59
CA GLY A 753 1.49 7.95 -20.29
C GLY A 753 0.20 7.59 -21.04
N THR A 754 -0.03 6.31 -21.29
CA THR A 754 -1.26 5.81 -21.92
C THR A 754 -2.26 5.27 -20.91
N PHE A 755 -1.96 5.31 -19.60
CA PHE A 755 -2.82 4.82 -18.51
C PHE A 755 -3.27 3.35 -18.59
N GLU A 756 -2.77 2.59 -19.56
CA GLU A 756 -3.09 1.18 -19.81
C GLU A 756 -2.72 0.24 -18.65
N GLY A 757 -1.95 0.72 -17.68
CA GLY A 757 -1.76 0.05 -16.39
C GLY A 757 -3.03 0.00 -15.51
N GLY A 758 -4.11 0.67 -15.92
CA GLY A 758 -5.36 0.78 -15.14
C GLY A 758 -5.20 1.62 -13.87
N ASN A 759 -4.16 2.44 -13.80
CA ASN A 759 -3.80 3.31 -12.69
C ASN A 759 -3.01 4.50 -13.21
N TRP A 760 -2.74 5.50 -12.36
CA TRP A 760 -1.94 6.69 -12.70
C TRP A 760 -0.56 6.66 -12.02
N ILE A 761 -0.03 5.47 -11.72
CA ILE A 761 1.31 5.28 -11.14
C ILE A 761 2.34 6.04 -11.98
N GLY A 762 3.18 6.81 -11.31
CA GLY A 762 4.20 7.65 -11.92
C GLY A 762 3.76 9.11 -12.13
N TRP A 763 2.50 9.44 -11.88
CA TRP A 763 2.00 10.80 -11.87
C TRP A 763 1.78 11.24 -10.42
N ASN A 764 2.02 12.52 -10.12
CA ASN A 764 1.57 13.16 -8.89
C ASN A 764 0.23 13.84 -9.18
N GLY A 765 -0.66 13.95 -8.20
CA GLY A 765 -1.95 14.60 -8.44
C GLY A 765 -2.57 15.20 -7.19
N ASN A 766 -3.53 16.08 -7.42
CA ASN A 766 -4.37 16.72 -6.41
C ASN A 766 -5.82 16.74 -6.92
N GLY A 767 -6.78 16.69 -6.00
CA GLY A 767 -8.20 16.62 -6.34
C GLY A 767 -8.64 15.24 -6.80
N ASP A 768 -9.74 15.15 -7.54
CA ASP A 768 -10.31 13.87 -7.98
C ASP A 768 -9.63 13.37 -9.26
N VAL A 769 -8.73 12.41 -9.11
CA VAL A 769 -7.94 11.80 -10.19
C VAL A 769 -8.20 10.30 -10.22
N ARG A 770 -8.68 9.81 -11.37
CA ARG A 770 -8.96 8.38 -11.56
C ARG A 770 -8.40 7.89 -12.90
N VAL A 771 -8.33 6.57 -13.04
CA VAL A 771 -8.14 5.92 -14.34
C VAL A 771 -9.35 5.06 -14.62
N ILE A 772 -10.02 5.35 -15.73
CA ILE A 772 -11.31 4.78 -16.10
C ILE A 772 -11.26 4.19 -17.50
N SER A 773 -12.10 3.20 -17.77
CA SER A 773 -12.17 2.56 -19.10
C SER A 773 -13.15 3.22 -20.06
N LYS A 774 -14.02 4.08 -19.52
CA LYS A 774 -15.00 4.91 -20.25
C LYS A 774 -15.58 5.95 -19.30
N LEU A 775 -16.17 7.00 -19.87
CA LEU A 775 -17.06 7.95 -19.18
C LEU A 775 -18.34 8.07 -20.00
N GLY A 776 -19.45 7.49 -19.53
CA GLY A 776 -20.64 7.34 -20.38
C GLY A 776 -20.33 6.54 -21.66
N PRO A 777 -20.64 7.05 -22.87
CA PRO A 777 -20.25 6.42 -24.12
C PRO A 777 -18.81 6.74 -24.57
N LEU A 778 -18.13 7.68 -23.89
CA LEU A 778 -16.79 8.12 -24.26
C LEU A 778 -15.79 7.02 -23.90
N LYS A 779 -14.93 6.68 -24.86
CA LYS A 779 -13.87 5.68 -24.71
C LYS A 779 -12.49 6.34 -24.88
N PRO A 780 -11.44 5.74 -24.32
CA PRO A 780 -10.05 6.09 -24.60
C PRO A 780 -9.78 6.21 -26.11
N THR A 781 -8.87 7.10 -26.51
CA THR A 781 -8.44 7.24 -27.91
C THR A 781 -7.56 6.09 -28.34
N GLU A 782 -6.85 5.47 -27.39
CA GLU A 782 -6.04 4.28 -27.57
C GLU A 782 -6.24 3.32 -26.38
N GLY A 783 -6.10 2.01 -26.61
CA GLY A 783 -6.13 1.05 -25.51
C GLY A 783 -7.50 0.89 -24.82
N ASN A 784 -7.47 0.67 -23.51
CA ASN A 784 -8.61 0.34 -22.67
C ASN A 784 -8.84 1.32 -21.51
N TYR A 785 -7.87 2.19 -21.20
CA TYR A 785 -7.93 3.09 -20.05
C TYR A 785 -7.50 4.51 -20.41
N MET A 786 -8.07 5.49 -19.71
CA MET A 786 -7.71 6.91 -19.80
C MET A 786 -7.71 7.51 -18.40
N ALA A 787 -6.97 8.58 -18.19
CA ALA A 787 -7.07 9.35 -16.96
C ALA A 787 -8.30 10.29 -17.02
N ILE A 788 -8.93 10.49 -15.87
CA ILE A 788 -9.90 11.55 -15.63
C ILE A 788 -9.40 12.40 -14.47
N ILE A 789 -9.44 13.71 -14.65
CA ILE A 789 -9.21 14.69 -13.59
C ILE A 789 -10.50 15.48 -13.49
N SER A 790 -11.14 15.46 -12.32
CA SER A 790 -12.40 16.14 -12.08
C SER A 790 -12.30 17.03 -10.86
N THR A 791 -13.14 18.06 -10.82
CA THR A 791 -13.35 18.91 -9.66
C THR A 791 -14.33 18.29 -8.65
N GLY A 792 -14.98 17.16 -9.01
CA GLY A 792 -16.11 16.57 -8.29
C GLY A 792 -15.91 15.17 -7.69
N LEU A 793 -15.44 15.11 -6.43
CA LEU A 793 -16.05 14.42 -5.27
C LEU A 793 -15.34 14.96 -4.00
N GLY A 794 -16.09 15.60 -3.10
CA GLY A 794 -15.68 15.71 -1.69
C GLY A 794 -14.91 16.95 -1.24
N PHE A 795 -14.88 18.04 -2.00
CA PHE A 795 -14.76 19.36 -1.36
C PHE A 795 -16.16 19.81 -0.95
N GLU A 796 -16.64 19.34 0.22
CA GLU A 796 -17.21 20.36 1.09
C GLU A 796 -16.03 21.28 1.36
N ASN A 797 -15.98 22.44 0.70
CA ASN A 797 -15.15 23.50 1.24
C ASN A 797 -15.47 23.52 2.73
N ASN A 798 -14.42 23.41 3.52
CA ASN A 798 -14.39 23.75 4.92
C ASN A 798 -14.75 25.23 5.04
N ASP A 799 -16.03 25.52 4.80
CA ASP A 799 -16.70 26.79 4.94
C ASP A 799 -16.85 27.05 6.44
N ASN A 800 -15.70 27.27 7.08
CA ASN A 800 -15.53 28.27 8.12
C ASN A 800 -15.68 29.70 7.52
N GLY A 801 -16.57 29.88 6.53
CA GLY A 801 -16.93 31.16 5.93
C GLY A 801 -15.84 31.85 5.10
N GLY A 802 -14.91 31.10 4.49
CA GLY A 802 -13.90 31.64 3.58
C GLY A 802 -14.23 31.28 2.13
N TYR A 803 -14.31 32.28 1.24
CA TYR A 803 -14.43 32.08 -0.20
C TYR A 803 -13.22 31.28 -0.73
N ASP A 804 -13.38 29.98 -0.99
CA ASP A 804 -12.44 29.27 -1.85
C ASP A 804 -12.80 29.57 -3.31
N TYR A 805 -11.81 30.00 -4.09
CA TYR A 805 -11.99 30.49 -5.45
C TYR A 805 -11.62 29.45 -6.51
N ASN A 806 -11.14 28.25 -6.15
CA ASN A 806 -10.73 27.24 -7.12
C ASN A 806 -10.72 25.84 -6.50
N SER A 807 -11.66 24.96 -6.87
CA SER A 807 -11.41 23.52 -6.73
C SER A 807 -10.34 23.14 -7.77
N ASP A 808 -9.09 23.12 -7.30
CA ASP A 808 -7.91 22.92 -8.13
C ASP A 808 -7.60 21.42 -8.21
N SER A 809 -7.80 20.81 -9.38
CA SER A 809 -7.46 19.39 -9.61
C SER A 809 -6.43 19.25 -10.73
N TYR A 810 -5.37 18.47 -10.49
CA TYR A 810 -4.31 18.28 -11.47
C TYR A 810 -3.67 16.91 -11.36
N ILE A 811 -3.06 16.48 -12.46
CA ILE A 811 -1.99 15.48 -12.45
C ILE A 811 -0.75 16.04 -13.12
N GLU A 812 0.41 15.61 -12.67
CA GLU A 812 1.68 16.00 -13.25
C GLU A 812 2.71 14.89 -13.21
N GLN A 813 3.66 14.95 -14.14
CA GLN A 813 4.80 14.06 -14.14
C GLN A 813 6.05 14.81 -14.58
N SER A 814 7.15 14.55 -13.88
CA SER A 814 8.47 15.03 -14.26
C SER A 814 9.29 13.94 -14.93
N PHE A 815 9.87 14.24 -16.09
CA PHE A 815 10.70 13.29 -16.84
C PHE A 815 11.79 13.98 -17.65
N ILE A 816 12.86 13.24 -17.97
CA ILE A 816 13.89 13.71 -18.90
C ILE A 816 13.41 13.46 -20.32
N VAL A 817 13.57 14.45 -21.21
CA VAL A 817 13.32 14.28 -22.64
C VAL A 817 14.49 13.49 -23.24
N PRO A 818 14.28 12.23 -23.71
CA PRO A 818 15.36 11.39 -24.23
C PRO A 818 16.12 12.06 -25.38
N ALA A 819 17.39 11.71 -25.53
CA ALA A 819 18.18 12.20 -26.67
C ALA A 819 17.53 11.74 -27.99
N GLY A 820 17.26 12.70 -28.89
CA GLY A 820 16.63 12.44 -30.18
C GLY A 820 15.10 12.53 -30.18
N ALA A 821 14.46 12.66 -29.01
CA ALA A 821 13.02 12.91 -28.95
C ALA A 821 12.70 14.31 -29.51
N THR A 822 11.67 14.39 -30.34
CA THR A 822 11.25 15.62 -31.01
C THR A 822 9.85 16.04 -30.62
N THR A 823 9.01 15.12 -30.15
CA THR A 823 7.58 15.40 -29.99
C THR A 823 7.03 14.84 -28.69
N LEU A 824 6.39 15.71 -27.91
CA LEU A 824 5.46 15.33 -26.85
C LEU A 824 4.04 15.52 -27.40
N SER A 825 3.21 14.49 -27.30
CA SER A 825 1.81 14.54 -27.72
C SER A 825 0.89 13.94 -26.68
N PHE A 826 -0.36 14.39 -26.65
CA PHE A 826 -1.42 13.81 -25.82
C PHE A 826 -2.79 14.11 -26.43
N ASP A 827 -3.78 13.31 -26.06
CA ASP A 827 -5.18 13.53 -26.38
C ASP A 827 -5.91 14.03 -25.13
N TYR A 828 -6.84 14.97 -25.31
CA TYR A 828 -7.72 15.43 -24.22
C TYR A 828 -9.17 15.63 -24.66
N ASN A 829 -10.11 15.48 -23.72
CA ASN A 829 -11.52 15.84 -23.92
C ASN A 829 -12.02 16.60 -22.69
N PHE A 830 -12.31 17.90 -22.85
CA PHE A 830 -12.77 18.79 -21.79
C PHE A 830 -14.30 18.78 -21.72
N ILE A 831 -14.82 18.60 -20.51
CA ILE A 831 -16.24 18.46 -20.22
C ILE A 831 -16.55 19.37 -19.02
N SER A 832 -17.55 20.24 -19.15
CA SER A 832 -17.99 21.13 -18.06
C SER A 832 -19.50 21.16 -18.02
N GLU A 833 -20.07 21.11 -16.81
CA GLU A 833 -21.50 21.27 -16.57
C GLU A 833 -21.94 22.68 -16.23
N GLU A 834 -21.03 23.65 -16.36
CA GLU A 834 -21.38 25.05 -16.18
C GLU A 834 -22.58 25.41 -17.09
N PRO A 835 -23.67 26.00 -16.57
CA PRO A 835 -24.82 26.35 -17.39
C PRO A 835 -24.50 27.31 -18.52
N LYS A 836 -25.25 27.19 -19.63
CA LYS A 836 -25.05 28.02 -20.82
C LYS A 836 -25.11 29.53 -20.54
N GLU A 837 -25.91 29.97 -19.56
CA GLU A 837 -26.01 31.35 -19.12
C GLU A 837 -24.76 31.90 -18.40
N PHE A 838 -23.89 31.03 -17.89
CA PHE A 838 -22.65 31.43 -17.20
C PHE A 838 -21.43 31.43 -18.13
N VAL A 839 -21.55 30.85 -19.33
CA VAL A 839 -20.52 30.98 -20.36
C VAL A 839 -20.28 32.45 -20.75
N GLY A 840 -19.02 32.86 -20.64
CA GLY A 840 -18.57 34.23 -20.86
C GLY A 840 -18.57 35.09 -19.60
N THR A 841 -18.92 34.53 -18.44
CA THR A 841 -18.89 35.23 -17.15
C THR A 841 -17.58 34.95 -16.38
N LYS A 842 -17.56 35.24 -15.08
CA LYS A 842 -16.43 34.91 -14.20
C LYS A 842 -16.37 33.43 -13.81
N PHE A 843 -17.40 32.66 -14.17
CA PHE A 843 -17.53 31.26 -13.78
C PHE A 843 -16.91 30.27 -14.79
N ASN A 844 -16.30 30.79 -15.86
CA ASN A 844 -15.81 29.96 -16.95
C ASN A 844 -14.79 28.92 -16.50
N ASP A 845 -15.16 27.65 -16.58
CA ASP A 845 -14.25 26.55 -16.31
C ASP A 845 -13.10 26.51 -17.29
N THR A 846 -11.95 26.01 -16.81
CA THR A 846 -10.73 25.97 -17.62
C THR A 846 -9.94 24.69 -17.46
N PHE A 847 -9.28 24.31 -18.55
CA PHE A 847 -8.23 23.31 -18.58
C PHE A 847 -6.92 23.92 -19.10
N LYS A 848 -5.80 23.52 -18.51
CA LYS A 848 -4.46 23.84 -19.00
C LYS A 848 -3.54 22.63 -18.92
N ALA A 849 -2.84 22.37 -20.01
CA ALA A 849 -1.66 21.52 -20.06
C ALA A 849 -0.41 22.41 -20.11
N THR A 850 0.51 22.20 -19.20
CA THR A 850 1.72 23.02 -19.09
C THR A 850 3.00 22.20 -19.07
N VAL A 851 4.07 22.78 -19.62
CA VAL A 851 5.43 22.26 -19.59
C VAL A 851 6.37 23.25 -18.92
N THR A 852 7.05 22.81 -17.86
CA THR A 852 8.03 23.62 -17.11
C THR A 852 9.40 22.96 -17.17
N SER A 853 10.46 23.71 -17.52
CA SER A 853 11.83 23.17 -17.69
C SER A 853 12.72 23.44 -16.48
N SER A 854 13.61 22.50 -16.17
CA SER A 854 14.61 22.62 -15.09
C SER A 854 15.89 23.38 -15.48
N VAL A 855 16.09 23.69 -16.77
CA VAL A 855 17.28 24.39 -17.29
C VAL A 855 16.89 25.67 -18.00
N TYR A 856 17.65 26.74 -17.75
CA TYR A 856 17.60 28.00 -18.49
C TYR A 856 18.09 27.79 -19.92
N ILE A 857 17.17 27.64 -20.86
CA ILE A 857 17.53 27.66 -22.28
C ILE A 857 17.44 29.11 -22.74
N ASN A 858 18.58 29.73 -23.07
CA ASN A 858 18.59 31.03 -23.75
C ASN A 858 18.09 30.82 -25.18
N THR A 859 16.77 30.85 -25.37
CA THR A 859 16.15 30.82 -26.69
C THR A 859 15.50 32.17 -26.94
N ALA A 860 16.23 33.05 -27.63
CA ALA A 860 15.64 34.08 -28.50
C ALA A 860 14.86 33.46 -29.69
N SER A 861 14.21 32.31 -29.44
CA SER A 861 13.57 31.41 -30.39
C SER A 861 12.59 30.53 -29.62
N LEU A 862 11.70 31.14 -28.82
CA LEU A 862 10.64 30.40 -28.15
C LEU A 862 9.69 29.76 -29.17
N VAL A 863 9.27 28.56 -28.81
CA VAL A 863 8.48 27.61 -29.58
C VAL A 863 7.21 28.25 -30.12
N THR A 864 7.00 28.09 -31.42
CA THR A 864 5.73 28.34 -32.09
C THR A 864 4.86 27.09 -31.95
N SER A 865 4.12 26.94 -30.84
CA SER A 865 3.09 25.91 -30.78
C SER A 865 1.82 26.41 -31.45
N HIS A 866 1.40 25.73 -32.52
CA HIS A 866 0.09 25.96 -33.12
C HIS A 866 -0.96 25.27 -32.27
N VAL A 867 -1.72 26.02 -31.48
CA VAL A 867 -2.97 25.52 -30.88
C VAL A 867 -4.08 25.72 -31.92
N ASN A 868 -4.98 24.75 -32.04
CA ASN A 868 -6.08 24.72 -33.01
C ASN A 868 -6.82 26.07 -33.13
N GLY A 869 -6.47 26.86 -34.15
CA GLY A 869 -6.99 28.23 -34.33
C GLY A 869 -6.04 29.20 -35.03
N GLY A 870 -4.75 28.88 -35.14
CA GLY A 870 -3.79 29.67 -35.94
C GLY A 870 -3.22 30.91 -35.25
N GLU A 871 -3.50 31.13 -33.97
CA GLU A 871 -2.82 32.18 -33.21
C GLU A 871 -1.48 31.70 -32.65
N THR A 872 -0.47 32.54 -32.84
CA THR A 872 0.87 32.38 -32.29
C THR A 872 0.94 33.18 -31.00
N VAL A 873 1.02 32.52 -29.84
CA VAL A 873 1.28 33.19 -28.57
C VAL A 873 2.79 33.19 -28.33
N THR A 874 3.37 34.37 -28.13
CA THR A 874 4.78 34.55 -27.73
C THR A 874 4.81 35.28 -26.40
N SER A 875 5.25 34.63 -25.32
CA SER A 875 5.49 35.26 -24.03
C SER A 875 6.91 34.94 -23.55
N ASN A 876 7.58 35.96 -22.97
CA ASN A 876 8.97 35.90 -22.53
C ASN A 876 9.16 34.92 -21.37
N VAL A 877 10.25 34.13 -21.40
CA VAL A 877 10.59 33.16 -20.36
C VAL A 877 11.70 33.73 -19.47
N TYR A 878 11.35 34.07 -18.23
CA TYR A 878 12.26 34.07 -17.09
C TYR A 878 11.66 33.19 -15.99
N GLY A 879 12.52 32.64 -15.14
CA GLY A 879 12.23 31.53 -14.22
C GLY A 879 10.89 31.58 -13.48
N ASN A 880 10.33 30.39 -13.25
CA ASN A 880 9.01 30.08 -12.66
C ASN A 880 7.81 30.12 -13.62
N GLU A 881 7.96 30.43 -14.90
CA GLU A 881 6.82 30.46 -15.85
C GLU A 881 6.70 29.17 -16.68
N SER A 882 5.57 28.49 -16.57
CA SER A 882 5.22 27.29 -17.33
C SER A 882 4.79 27.64 -18.76
N VAL A 883 5.22 26.87 -19.76
CA VAL A 883 4.72 26.99 -21.14
C VAL A 883 3.36 26.31 -21.24
N ILE A 884 2.32 27.05 -21.63
CA ILE A 884 1.00 26.46 -21.92
C ILE A 884 1.08 25.76 -23.28
N ILE A 885 0.93 24.45 -23.30
CA ILE A 885 0.99 23.63 -24.52
C ILE A 885 -0.39 23.12 -24.93
N GLY A 886 -1.36 23.18 -24.03
CA GLY A 886 -2.77 22.98 -24.31
C GLY A 886 -3.59 23.85 -23.37
N THR A 887 -4.67 24.43 -23.87
CA THR A 887 -5.61 25.17 -23.03
C THR A 887 -7.00 25.01 -23.58
N GLU A 888 -7.96 24.98 -22.67
CA GLU A 888 -9.36 25.12 -22.99
C GLU A 888 -10.04 26.02 -21.96
N SER A 889 -11.03 26.78 -22.41
CA SER A 889 -11.98 27.46 -21.55
C SER A 889 -13.34 27.35 -22.21
N ILE A 890 -14.40 27.15 -21.43
CA ILE A 890 -15.76 26.97 -21.97
C ILE A 890 -16.17 28.12 -22.90
N ASN A 891 -15.81 29.36 -22.57
CA ASN A 891 -16.10 30.55 -23.37
C ASN A 891 -15.24 30.67 -24.63
N GLY A 892 -14.04 30.09 -24.62
CA GLY A 892 -13.10 30.11 -25.75
C GLY A 892 -13.29 28.96 -26.74
N SER A 893 -14.04 27.93 -26.35
CA SER A 893 -14.07 26.66 -27.08
C SER A 893 -15.12 26.62 -28.20
N LYS A 894 -14.82 25.88 -29.27
CA LYS A 894 -15.66 25.77 -30.50
C LYS A 894 -16.65 24.61 -30.49
N ALA A 895 -16.86 24.00 -29.34
CA ALA A 895 -17.61 22.77 -29.18
C ALA A 895 -19.12 22.96 -29.00
N TYR A 896 -19.83 21.89 -28.64
CA TYR A 896 -21.29 21.80 -28.65
C TYR A 896 -21.82 21.34 -27.29
N TRP A 897 -23.03 21.80 -26.97
CA TRP A 897 -23.80 21.31 -25.82
C TRP A 897 -24.40 19.95 -26.16
N ILE A 898 -24.15 18.99 -25.28
CA ILE A 898 -24.76 17.65 -25.31
C ILE A 898 -25.87 17.61 -24.28
N ASP A 899 -26.99 16.99 -24.62
CA ASP A 899 -28.01 16.65 -23.63
C ASP A 899 -27.71 15.25 -23.03
N GLU A 900 -28.17 15.00 -21.82
CA GLU A 900 -28.01 13.74 -21.07
C GLU A 900 -28.42 12.49 -21.88
N ASN A 901 -29.30 12.66 -22.88
CA ASN A 901 -29.83 11.57 -23.71
C ASN A 901 -28.90 11.19 -24.87
N LYS A 902 -27.87 12.00 -25.16
CA LYS A 902 -26.89 11.76 -26.25
C LYS A 902 -25.56 11.24 -25.75
N VAL A 903 -25.15 11.66 -24.56
CA VAL A 903 -23.92 11.26 -23.90
C VAL A 903 -24.30 11.18 -22.42
N ALA A 904 -24.40 9.99 -21.85
CA ALA A 904 -24.83 9.78 -20.47
C ALA A 904 -23.72 10.21 -19.48
N VAL A 905 -23.35 11.49 -19.52
CA VAL A 905 -22.42 12.16 -18.62
C VAL A 905 -23.23 13.24 -17.93
N ASP A 906 -23.26 13.15 -16.61
CA ASP A 906 -24.12 13.90 -15.71
C ASP A 906 -23.31 14.06 -14.42
N PHE A 907 -23.03 15.31 -14.04
CA PHE A 907 -22.37 15.67 -12.81
C PHE A 907 -23.43 16.10 -11.79
N TYR A 908 -23.07 15.95 -10.51
CA TYR A 908 -24.02 16.28 -9.48
C TYR A 908 -24.35 17.79 -9.46
N GLY A 909 -25.64 18.12 -9.51
CA GLY A 909 -26.10 19.50 -9.38
C GLY A 909 -26.20 20.25 -10.71
N GLY A 910 -25.75 19.63 -11.81
CA GLY A 910 -25.87 20.14 -13.18
C GLY A 910 -27.30 20.23 -13.71
N ASP A 911 -27.41 20.85 -14.90
CA ASP A 911 -28.60 20.72 -15.72
C ASP A 911 -28.51 19.48 -16.64
N GLN A 912 -29.53 19.23 -17.46
CA GLN A 912 -29.54 18.06 -18.36
C GLN A 912 -28.59 18.21 -19.56
N THR A 913 -27.64 19.14 -19.51
CA THR A 913 -26.68 19.44 -20.56
C THR A 913 -25.28 19.65 -20.03
N ALA A 914 -24.30 19.19 -20.82
CA ALA A 914 -22.90 19.47 -20.58
C ALA A 914 -22.27 20.11 -21.83
N TYR A 915 -21.23 20.89 -21.62
CA TYR A 915 -20.32 21.32 -22.67
C TYR A 915 -19.24 20.27 -22.90
N MET A 916 -18.95 19.89 -24.16
CA MET A 916 -17.88 18.92 -24.43
C MET A 916 -17.09 19.24 -25.70
N THR A 917 -15.76 19.14 -25.63
CA THR A 917 -14.86 19.47 -26.76
C THR A 917 -14.68 18.39 -27.82
N ASN A 918 -15.11 17.15 -27.55
CA ASN A 918 -14.59 15.92 -28.13
C ASN A 918 -13.08 15.77 -27.89
N TRP A 919 -12.54 14.60 -28.24
CA TRP A 919 -11.11 14.35 -28.26
C TRP A 919 -10.37 15.32 -29.17
N LYS A 920 -9.40 16.03 -28.59
CA LYS A 920 -8.46 16.92 -29.26
C LYS A 920 -7.05 16.37 -29.09
N HIS A 921 -6.28 16.43 -30.16
CA HIS A 921 -4.88 16.03 -30.17
C HIS A 921 -3.99 17.26 -30.03
N VAL A 922 -3.02 17.19 -29.13
CA VAL A 922 -1.98 18.21 -28.93
C VAL A 922 -0.62 17.64 -29.30
N GLN A 923 0.19 18.43 -30.00
CA GLN A 923 1.61 18.15 -30.24
C GLN A 923 2.46 19.35 -29.87
N PHE A 924 3.56 19.08 -29.19
CA PHE A 924 4.52 20.08 -28.76
C PHE A 924 5.95 19.63 -29.10
N ASP A 925 6.72 20.54 -29.71
CA ASP A 925 8.12 20.29 -30.06
C ASP A 925 9.00 20.35 -28.81
N VAL A 926 9.55 19.20 -28.45
CA VAL A 926 10.45 19.05 -27.29
C VAL A 926 11.93 18.92 -27.68
N SER A 927 12.27 19.09 -28.96
CA SER A 927 13.64 18.96 -29.49
C SER A 927 14.63 19.89 -28.78
N GLN A 928 14.16 21.03 -28.28
CA GLN A 928 14.98 21.96 -27.51
C GLN A 928 15.39 21.41 -26.13
N PHE A 929 14.63 20.47 -25.54
CA PHE A 929 14.88 19.86 -24.22
C PHE A 929 15.60 18.51 -24.34
N ALA A 930 15.54 17.86 -25.50
CA ALA A 930 16.08 16.52 -25.75
C ALA A 930 17.55 16.38 -25.34
N GLY A 931 17.82 15.51 -24.38
CA GLY A 931 19.15 15.25 -23.81
C GLY A 931 19.77 16.43 -23.07
N LYS A 932 19.00 17.49 -22.77
CA LYS A 932 19.51 18.75 -22.19
C LYS A 932 18.86 19.12 -20.86
N ALA A 933 17.58 18.79 -20.65
CA ALA A 933 16.83 19.17 -19.46
C ALA A 933 15.70 18.18 -19.16
N SER A 934 15.20 18.20 -17.93
CA SER A 934 13.87 17.64 -17.67
C SER A 934 12.78 18.65 -17.89
N ILE A 935 11.58 18.13 -18.11
CA ILE A 935 10.35 18.91 -18.03
C ILE A 935 9.40 18.33 -16.98
N VAL A 936 8.54 19.18 -16.45
CA VAL A 936 7.32 18.81 -15.73
C VAL A 936 6.15 19.03 -16.69
N LEU A 937 5.42 17.96 -17.01
CA LEU A 937 4.15 18.02 -17.73
C LEU A 937 3.04 18.00 -16.69
N ARG A 938 2.19 19.03 -16.65
CA ARG A 938 1.02 19.10 -15.78
C ARG A 938 -0.25 19.28 -16.59
N PHE A 939 -1.25 18.46 -16.32
CA PHE A 939 -2.63 18.62 -16.77
C PHE A 939 -3.46 19.14 -15.60
N HIS A 940 -4.19 20.22 -15.83
CA HIS A 940 -4.80 21.00 -14.77
C HIS A 940 -6.22 21.39 -15.18
N VAL A 941 -7.19 21.15 -14.30
CA VAL A 941 -8.58 21.57 -14.44
C VAL A 941 -9.02 22.41 -13.24
N TRP A 942 -9.89 23.39 -13.48
CA TRP A 942 -10.48 24.24 -12.45
C TRP A 942 -11.99 24.38 -12.68
N ASP A 943 -12.73 24.31 -11.57
CA ASP A 943 -14.08 24.86 -11.44
C ASP A 943 -13.93 26.33 -11.02
N GLN A 944 -14.39 27.25 -11.86
CA GLN A 944 -14.23 28.67 -11.59
C GLN A 944 -15.49 29.21 -10.90
N GLY A 945 -15.37 29.52 -9.61
CA GLY A 945 -16.24 30.49 -8.96
C GLY A 945 -17.66 30.03 -8.61
N ASP A 946 -18.04 28.79 -8.92
CA ASP A 946 -19.08 28.10 -8.16
C ASP A 946 -18.53 26.79 -7.60
N SER A 947 -19.30 26.14 -6.72
CA SER A 947 -18.88 24.90 -6.05
C SER A 947 -19.89 23.79 -6.33
N VAL A 948 -20.63 23.95 -7.42
CA VAL A 948 -21.85 23.19 -7.72
C VAL A 948 -21.76 22.57 -9.12
N PHE A 949 -21.16 23.26 -10.09
CA PHE A 949 -21.05 22.79 -11.46
C PHE A 949 -19.65 22.31 -11.77
N ASP A 950 -19.48 20.99 -11.66
CA ASP A 950 -18.18 20.36 -11.82
C ASP A 950 -17.68 20.34 -13.28
N THR A 951 -16.36 20.21 -13.40
CA THR A 951 -15.65 20.01 -14.66
C THR A 951 -14.83 18.72 -14.60
N ALA A 952 -14.71 18.05 -15.74
CA ALA A 952 -13.75 16.97 -15.95
C ALA A 952 -12.92 17.17 -17.21
N ILE A 953 -11.69 16.68 -17.13
CA ILE A 953 -10.82 16.50 -18.29
C ILE A 953 -10.43 15.03 -18.40
N LEU A 954 -10.68 14.44 -19.57
CA LEU A 954 -10.16 13.14 -19.94
C LEU A 954 -8.81 13.32 -20.61
N ILE A 955 -7.81 12.55 -20.21
CA ILE A 955 -6.45 12.56 -20.79
C ILE A 955 -6.08 11.15 -21.21
N ASP A 956 -5.56 11.01 -22.44
CA ASP A 956 -5.08 9.74 -22.96
C ASP A 956 -3.87 9.95 -23.88
N ASN A 957 -3.19 8.87 -24.23
CA ASN A 957 -2.20 8.83 -25.30
C ASN A 957 -1.04 9.84 -25.11
N VAL A 958 -0.56 9.99 -23.87
CA VAL A 958 0.59 10.85 -23.57
C VAL A 958 1.86 10.15 -24.05
N ILE A 959 2.33 10.51 -25.24
CA ILE A 959 3.49 9.90 -25.88
C ILE A 959 4.63 10.92 -26.01
N LEU A 960 5.82 10.47 -25.66
CA LEU A 960 7.07 11.13 -25.99
C LEU A 960 7.79 10.33 -27.09
N LYS A 961 8.04 10.95 -28.25
CA LYS A 961 8.67 10.34 -29.44
C LYS A 961 9.98 11.01 -29.81
#